data_AF-A2A0K2-F1
#
_entry.id   AF-A2A0K2-F1
#
_cell.length_a   1.000
_cell.length_b   1.000
_cell.length_c   1.000
_cell.angle_alpha   90.00
_cell.angle_beta   90.00
_cell.angle_gamma   90.00
#
_symmetry.space_group_name_H-M   'P 1'
#
loop_
_entity.id
_entity.type
_entity.pdbx_description
1 polymer ?
#
loop_
_entity_poly.entity_id
_entity_poly.type
_entity_poly.pdbx_seq_one_letter_code
_entity_poly.pdbx_strand_id
1 'polypeptide(L)'
;MTKSSAMSGWQVDLRSYLFGLEKKVGSKGSSHDPRKSAQLQQLQVYMKALIKKYPPQYWPLGQLATEMDTWLKTYFNRFGDIKAEVLMRGYREVYVGKQSEKILRIEHNKQATHHQMFLIDETTGKIIDTNTDTSPVNQESMGIMRVGQMLSTAWFGKTAWITATFDGPRSKQERRLEEKLQRNRLKGKLKGMEAAYLKYRQYKKLNKYKINTDRRSLDSHNPGLTENKAYALVEGQLESLLKSGGYSSIQTFEKDIQAFERAFVKESYQVALDALDAYQMLLYKEEKRYKNPSEATDLEQKVAKTKAKSLYTQARKGESAFNISSFGVDKYTSPSIRSMRASVSSDASEKRSEAESQMKALAKEHPLLKNQDFNREGLTTASSTQDFMLKYIADRYESVQTIRKKILEDQKRKDPKLIYKLDLLLEQVYKNEGISKGSIYHQIISDRKATIEFDEMFGKVALAIIAIGLGVISFGGGTIGAVAGAGALGLSTYDAFVEFQEYETKHAAYGAKMYSKDATMAWAIVALIGAGLDAAGLKTAIKSISSAVHAFNKTGNVARLEKSLKRLKSIDDKIQRNIVRAAKLRAKKLALLGRFNSSGVVLEDAIIIVQEIGITVEKFVLNMQATTTIKKLGLSNGEIADFYPLAKEIAKNPNSEFAKAIKGNPGLVDAWLVLHKNGAESFIDISKKLSEEGLILGKFLDEGGNKLVFAVGDDKVIAVLKKGKPSNAIQEELNLLKILSDNGLPTTEI
;
A
#
# COMPACT_ATOMS: atom_id res chain seq x y z
N MET A 1 38.29 16.21 -11.25
CA MET A 1 36.99 16.37 -10.54
C MET A 1 36.87 17.80 -10.06
N THR A 2 35.75 18.44 -10.33
CA THR A 2 35.67 19.76 -10.95
C THR A 2 35.44 20.92 -9.96
N LYS A 3 36.31 21.95 -10.02
CA LYS A 3 36.19 23.25 -9.31
C LYS A 3 34.80 23.91 -9.40
N SER A 4 34.00 23.57 -10.42
CA SER A 4 32.65 24.08 -10.68
C SER A 4 31.60 23.65 -9.63
N SER A 5 31.68 22.44 -9.07
CA SER A 5 30.66 21.97 -8.12
C SER A 5 30.81 22.64 -6.74
N ALA A 6 32.04 22.81 -6.27
CA ALA A 6 32.32 23.55 -5.02
C ALA A 6 31.90 25.03 -5.13
N MET A 7 32.15 25.68 -6.27
CA MET A 7 31.72 27.07 -6.49
C MET A 7 30.18 27.23 -6.51
N SER A 8 29.46 26.26 -7.08
CA SER A 8 27.98 26.30 -7.09
C SER A 8 27.36 26.19 -5.69
N GLY A 9 27.98 25.44 -4.77
CA GLY A 9 27.51 25.29 -3.39
C GLY A 9 27.57 26.60 -2.60
N TRP A 10 28.70 27.32 -2.68
CA TRP A 10 28.89 28.57 -1.94
C TRP A 10 28.02 29.72 -2.44
N GLN A 11 27.76 29.80 -3.76
CA GLN A 11 26.83 30.78 -4.32
C GLN A 11 25.39 30.54 -3.83
N VAL A 12 24.99 29.29 -3.65
CA VAL A 12 23.67 28.91 -3.11
C VAL A 12 23.58 29.23 -1.62
N ASP A 13 24.63 28.95 -0.84
CA ASP A 13 24.67 29.25 0.59
C ASP A 13 24.61 30.75 0.88
N LEU A 14 25.34 31.57 0.12
CA LEU A 14 25.29 33.03 0.27
C LEU A 14 23.93 33.61 -0.11
N ARG A 15 23.34 33.18 -1.23
CA ARG A 15 21.99 33.63 -1.63
C ARG A 15 20.95 33.28 -0.57
N SER A 16 21.06 32.09 0.03
CA SER A 16 20.16 31.64 1.09
C SER A 16 20.33 32.47 2.37
N TYR A 17 21.56 32.81 2.74
CA TYR A 17 21.86 33.70 3.87
C TYR A 17 21.25 35.10 3.68
N LEU A 18 21.39 35.67 2.47
CA LEU A 18 20.88 37.00 2.14
C LEU A 18 19.36 37.05 2.10
N PHE A 19 18.72 36.04 1.54
CA PHE A 19 17.26 35.89 1.59
C PHE A 19 16.74 35.77 3.04
N GLY A 20 17.47 35.03 3.90
CA GLY A 20 17.19 34.97 5.34
C GLY A 20 17.30 36.33 6.03
N LEU A 21 18.30 37.13 5.66
CA LEU A 21 18.48 38.52 6.11
C LEU A 21 17.34 39.42 5.67
N GLU A 22 16.94 39.37 4.39
CA GLU A 22 15.79 40.13 3.86
C GLU A 22 14.50 39.81 4.59
N LYS A 23 14.22 38.52 4.82
CA LYS A 23 13.04 38.09 5.56
C LYS A 23 13.05 38.59 6.99
N LYS A 24 14.21 38.53 7.66
CA LYS A 24 14.39 38.97 9.05
C LYS A 24 14.32 40.49 9.21
N VAL A 25 14.79 41.24 8.22
CA VAL A 25 14.72 42.70 8.21
C VAL A 25 13.33 43.18 7.79
N GLY A 26 12.73 42.55 6.77
CA GLY A 26 11.36 42.82 6.32
C GLY A 26 10.30 42.55 7.40
N SER A 27 10.53 41.58 8.29
CA SER A 27 9.65 41.33 9.44
C SER A 27 9.70 42.41 10.53
N LYS A 28 10.65 43.36 10.48
CA LYS A 28 10.79 44.46 11.46
C LYS A 28 10.14 45.78 11.02
N GLY A 29 9.36 45.77 9.93
CA GLY A 29 8.64 46.94 9.42
C GLY A 29 9.42 47.76 8.39
N SER A 30 8.73 48.70 7.72
CA SER A 30 9.20 49.48 6.56
C SER A 30 10.40 50.40 6.81
N SER A 31 10.82 50.60 8.07
CA SER A 31 11.91 51.52 8.44
C SER A 31 13.31 50.90 8.35
N HIS A 32 13.43 49.58 8.26
CA HIS A 32 14.72 48.90 8.21
C HIS A 32 15.04 48.44 6.79
N ASP A 33 16.01 49.11 6.18
CA ASP A 33 16.55 48.76 4.87
C ASP A 33 17.60 47.65 5.04
N PRO A 34 17.40 46.43 4.49
CA PRO A 34 18.38 45.35 4.59
C PRO A 34 19.74 45.74 4.00
N ARG A 35 19.79 46.71 3.06
CA ARG A 35 21.02 47.27 2.51
C ARG A 35 21.86 48.03 3.54
N LYS A 36 21.22 48.54 4.59
CA LYS A 36 21.89 49.21 5.72
C LYS A 36 22.28 48.24 6.84
N SER A 37 22.16 46.93 6.62
CA SER A 37 22.67 45.93 7.56
C SER A 37 24.18 46.09 7.73
N ALA A 38 24.60 46.35 8.97
CA ALA A 38 26.02 46.42 9.34
C ALA A 38 26.80 45.16 8.88
N GLN A 39 26.13 44.01 8.85
CA GLN A 39 26.72 42.73 8.43
C GLN A 39 27.03 42.69 6.93
N LEU A 40 26.15 43.26 6.09
CA LEU A 40 26.37 43.33 4.63
C LEU A 40 27.44 44.36 4.27
N GLN A 41 27.48 45.48 4.99
CA GLN A 41 28.53 46.47 4.83
C GLN A 41 29.90 45.91 5.25
N GLN A 42 29.97 45.19 6.38
CA GLN A 42 31.18 44.50 6.80
C GLN A 42 31.62 43.42 5.80
N LEU A 43 30.68 42.65 5.25
CA LEU A 43 30.98 41.66 4.23
C LEU A 43 31.55 42.31 2.96
N GLN A 44 30.98 43.43 2.51
CA GLN A 44 31.50 44.15 1.35
C GLN A 44 32.91 44.71 1.60
N VAL A 45 33.15 45.28 2.79
CA VAL A 45 34.49 45.75 3.20
C VAL A 45 35.49 44.59 3.21
N TYR A 46 35.08 43.43 3.72
CA TYR A 46 35.91 42.23 3.77
C TYR A 46 36.23 41.69 2.37
N MET A 47 35.26 41.66 1.45
CA MET A 47 35.51 41.27 0.04
C MET A 47 36.52 42.20 -0.62
N LYS A 48 36.40 43.52 -0.43
CA LYS A 48 37.38 44.49 -0.96
C LYS A 48 38.78 44.29 -0.38
N ALA A 49 38.87 44.00 0.92
CA ALA A 49 40.14 43.69 1.56
C ALA A 49 40.78 42.40 1.00
N LEU A 50 39.97 41.36 0.74
CA LEU A 50 40.42 40.13 0.11
C LEU A 50 40.90 40.34 -1.33
N ILE A 51 40.17 41.12 -2.15
CA ILE A 51 40.59 41.47 -3.52
C ILE A 51 41.93 42.20 -3.51
N LYS A 52 42.14 43.12 -2.56
CA LYS A 52 43.40 43.85 -2.42
C LYS A 52 44.56 42.95 -2.00
N LYS A 53 44.32 42.03 -1.06
CA LYS A 53 45.34 41.10 -0.54
C LYS A 53 45.69 39.99 -1.53
N TYR A 54 44.70 39.54 -2.31
CA TYR A 54 44.83 38.47 -3.29
C TYR A 54 44.32 38.98 -4.64
N PRO A 55 45.17 39.59 -5.48
CA PRO A 55 44.72 40.14 -6.76
C PRO A 55 44.09 39.06 -7.66
N PRO A 56 42.91 39.31 -8.25
CA PRO A 56 42.10 38.30 -8.94
C PRO A 56 42.80 37.70 -10.16
N GLN A 57 43.72 38.44 -10.80
CA GLN A 57 44.50 37.94 -11.93
C GLN A 57 45.53 36.86 -11.56
N TYR A 58 45.89 36.73 -10.28
CA TYR A 58 46.91 35.77 -9.82
C TYR A 58 46.35 34.73 -8.83
N TRP A 59 45.25 35.03 -8.15
CA TRP A 59 44.72 34.21 -7.07
C TRP A 59 43.24 33.85 -7.28
N PRO A 60 42.86 32.56 -7.29
CA PRO A 60 41.47 32.13 -7.39
C PRO A 60 40.57 32.71 -6.28
N LEU A 61 41.12 32.94 -5.09
CA LEU A 61 40.42 33.58 -3.98
C LEU A 61 40.09 35.06 -4.28
N GLY A 62 40.98 35.76 -4.98
CA GLY A 62 40.74 37.12 -5.45
C GLY A 62 39.60 37.20 -6.44
N GLN A 63 39.59 36.29 -7.43
CA GLN A 63 38.53 36.21 -8.42
C GLN A 63 37.16 35.96 -7.79
N LEU A 64 37.09 35.03 -6.83
CA LEU A 64 35.88 34.74 -6.08
C LEU A 64 35.39 35.95 -5.26
N ALA A 65 36.32 36.67 -4.59
CA ALA A 65 35.99 37.88 -3.86
C ALA A 65 35.49 39.00 -4.78
N THR A 66 36.04 39.14 -6.00
CA THR A 66 35.57 40.09 -7.03
C THR A 66 34.16 39.77 -7.52
N GLU A 67 33.85 38.50 -7.76
CA GLU A 67 32.50 38.07 -8.15
C GLU A 67 31.48 38.36 -7.04
N MET A 68 31.84 38.11 -5.77
CA MET A 68 30.99 38.40 -4.62
C MET A 68 30.79 39.90 -4.39
N ASP A 69 31.83 40.73 -4.50
CA ASP A 69 31.71 42.20 -4.40
C ASP A 69 30.82 42.78 -5.53
N THR A 70 30.95 42.25 -6.75
CA THR A 70 30.11 42.65 -7.90
C THR A 70 28.65 42.32 -7.64
N TRP A 71 28.37 41.10 -7.17
CA TRP A 71 27.02 40.68 -6.85
C TRP A 71 26.40 41.51 -5.71
N LEU A 72 27.17 41.82 -4.66
CA LEU A 72 26.72 42.68 -3.57
C LEU A 72 26.39 44.10 -4.06
N LYS A 73 27.18 44.66 -4.98
CA LYS A 73 26.88 45.96 -5.60
C LYS A 73 25.57 45.92 -6.39
N THR A 74 25.33 44.87 -7.19
CA THR A 74 24.06 44.70 -7.91
C THR A 74 22.89 44.58 -6.94
N TYR A 75 23.08 43.86 -5.83
CA TYR A 75 22.08 43.73 -4.77
C TYR A 75 21.73 45.08 -4.12
N PHE A 76 22.73 45.89 -3.77
CA PHE A 76 22.52 47.22 -3.21
C PHE A 76 21.79 48.17 -4.18
N ASN A 77 22.00 47.99 -5.49
CA ASN A 77 21.45 48.85 -6.54
C ASN A 77 20.16 48.31 -7.20
N ARG A 78 19.61 47.18 -6.76
CA ARG A 78 18.52 46.46 -7.44
C ARG A 78 17.21 47.24 -7.56
N PHE A 79 16.99 48.25 -6.71
CA PHE A 79 15.79 49.09 -6.70
C PHE A 79 16.20 50.55 -6.55
N GLY A 80 16.31 51.25 -7.68
CA GLY A 80 16.89 52.60 -7.78
C GLY A 80 16.11 53.73 -7.10
N ASP A 81 14.85 53.50 -6.68
CA ASP A 81 14.03 54.50 -5.97
C ASP A 81 13.36 53.91 -4.71
N ILE A 82 13.76 54.46 -3.56
CA ILE A 82 13.27 54.09 -2.22
C ILE A 82 11.79 54.43 -2.02
N LYS A 83 11.25 55.46 -2.68
CA LYS A 83 9.84 55.86 -2.51
C LYS A 83 8.88 54.90 -3.20
N ALA A 84 9.25 54.40 -4.39
CA ALA A 84 8.52 53.35 -5.08
C ALA A 84 8.49 52.04 -4.26
N GLU A 85 9.59 51.72 -3.56
CA GLU A 85 9.71 50.51 -2.73
C GLU A 85 8.81 50.54 -1.49
N VAL A 86 8.68 51.70 -0.82
CA VAL A 86 7.82 51.85 0.38
C VAL A 86 6.34 51.75 0.02
N LEU A 87 5.94 52.30 -1.13
CA LEU A 87 4.59 52.11 -1.66
C LEU A 87 4.31 50.62 -1.89
N MET A 88 5.28 49.85 -2.40
CA MET A 88 5.16 48.44 -2.80
C MET A 88 5.08 47.37 -1.68
N ARG A 89 5.11 47.73 -0.39
CA ARG A 89 5.00 46.75 0.71
C ARG A 89 3.53 46.55 1.14
N GLY A 90 2.83 45.65 0.44
CA GLY A 90 1.43 45.26 0.77
C GLY A 90 0.63 44.53 -0.32
N TYR A 91 1.23 44.17 -1.47
CA TYR A 91 0.50 43.71 -2.67
C TYR A 91 0.37 42.18 -2.77
N ARG A 92 -0.63 41.72 -3.52
CA ARG A 92 -0.71 40.36 -4.08
C ARG A 92 -0.32 40.40 -5.56
N GLU A 93 0.72 39.66 -5.93
CA GLU A 93 1.16 39.50 -7.31
C GLU A 93 0.66 38.19 -7.90
N VAL A 94 0.23 38.23 -9.16
CA VAL A 94 -0.24 37.09 -9.95
C VAL A 94 0.48 37.08 -11.30
N TYR A 95 1.26 36.05 -11.59
CA TYR A 95 2.06 35.97 -12.82
C TYR A 95 1.22 35.53 -14.04
N VAL A 96 1.40 36.21 -15.17
CA VAL A 96 0.69 35.93 -16.44
C VAL A 96 1.58 35.13 -17.39
N GLY A 97 1.93 33.91 -17.02
CA GLY A 97 2.54 32.92 -17.92
C GLY A 97 3.93 33.21 -18.49
N LYS A 98 4.61 32.13 -18.92
CA LYS A 98 6.04 32.16 -19.31
C LYS A 98 6.35 32.83 -20.66
N GLN A 99 5.33 33.17 -21.45
CA GLN A 99 5.51 33.74 -22.79
C GLN A 99 5.31 35.27 -22.86
N SER A 100 4.83 35.91 -21.79
CA SER A 100 4.31 37.29 -21.92
C SER A 100 5.17 38.40 -21.36
N GLU A 101 6.22 38.12 -20.57
CA GLU A 101 7.04 39.13 -19.83
C GLU A 101 6.18 40.15 -19.05
N LYS A 102 4.98 39.73 -18.59
CA LYS A 102 4.01 40.60 -17.91
C LYS A 102 3.55 40.02 -16.57
N ILE A 103 3.28 40.91 -15.62
CA ILE A 103 2.81 40.62 -14.26
C ILE A 103 1.43 41.26 -14.06
N LEU A 104 0.47 40.51 -13.52
CA LEU A 104 -0.82 41.07 -13.10
C LEU A 104 -0.79 41.29 -11.58
N ARG A 105 -1.08 42.49 -11.13
CA ARG A 105 -1.04 42.88 -9.72
C ARG A 105 -2.41 43.34 -9.26
N ILE A 106 -2.84 42.87 -8.09
CA ILE A 106 -4.12 43.30 -7.50
C ILE A 106 -3.83 44.12 -6.23
N GLU A 107 -4.30 45.36 -6.23
CA GLU A 107 -4.21 46.28 -5.11
C GLU A 107 -5.57 46.41 -4.42
N HIS A 108 -5.60 46.56 -3.11
CA HIS A 108 -6.82 46.99 -2.40
C HIS A 108 -6.66 48.47 -2.03
N ASN A 109 -7.35 49.35 -2.74
CA ASN A 109 -7.29 50.78 -2.47
C ASN A 109 -8.11 51.08 -1.20
N LYS A 110 -7.41 51.38 -0.10
CA LYS A 110 -8.03 51.63 1.21
C LYS A 110 -8.95 52.85 1.24
N GLN A 111 -8.74 53.83 0.36
CA GLN A 111 -9.58 55.03 0.28
C GLN A 111 -10.83 54.77 -0.56
N ALA A 112 -10.72 53.95 -1.59
CA ALA A 112 -11.82 53.64 -2.50
C ALA A 112 -12.65 52.40 -2.08
N THR A 113 -12.26 51.68 -1.01
CA THR A 113 -12.87 50.41 -0.52
C THR A 113 -13.02 49.30 -1.57
N HIS A 114 -12.24 49.35 -2.65
CA HIS A 114 -12.34 48.44 -3.78
C HIS A 114 -10.94 47.97 -4.23
N HIS A 115 -10.88 46.77 -4.81
CA HIS A 115 -9.73 46.19 -5.48
C HIS A 115 -9.51 46.81 -6.88
N GLN A 116 -8.25 47.00 -7.25
CA GLN A 116 -7.81 47.46 -8.58
C GLN A 116 -6.80 46.46 -9.15
N MET A 117 -6.82 46.24 -10.47
CA MET A 117 -5.92 45.32 -11.16
C MET A 117 -5.00 46.07 -12.13
N PHE A 118 -3.71 45.77 -12.08
CA PHE A 118 -2.69 46.35 -12.96
C PHE A 118 -2.01 45.26 -13.76
N LEU A 119 -1.88 45.43 -15.07
CA LEU A 119 -0.98 44.63 -15.90
C LEU A 119 0.31 45.41 -16.08
N ILE A 120 1.43 44.84 -15.69
CA ILE A 120 2.74 45.49 -15.64
C ILE A 120 3.70 44.73 -16.56
N ASP A 121 4.50 45.46 -17.32
CA ASP A 121 5.63 44.93 -18.06
C ASP A 121 6.78 44.62 -17.10
N GLU A 122 7.21 43.36 -17.01
CA GLU A 122 8.23 42.93 -16.05
C GLU A 122 9.62 43.49 -16.38
N THR A 123 9.94 43.65 -17.67
CA THR A 123 11.26 44.12 -18.10
C THR A 123 11.46 45.61 -17.83
N THR A 124 10.41 46.40 -17.99
CA THR A 124 10.47 47.86 -17.85
C THR A 124 9.87 48.38 -16.55
N GLY A 125 9.09 47.56 -15.84
CA GLY A 125 8.36 47.94 -14.63
C GLY A 125 7.18 48.89 -14.88
N LYS A 126 6.79 49.12 -16.14
CA LYS A 126 5.73 50.07 -16.51
C LYS A 126 4.36 49.40 -16.47
N ILE A 127 3.35 50.10 -15.96
CA ILE A 127 1.95 49.67 -16.05
C ILE A 127 1.51 49.77 -17.51
N ILE A 128 1.13 48.62 -18.07
CA ILE A 128 0.63 48.48 -19.44
C ILE A 128 -0.87 48.77 -19.47
N ASP A 129 -1.62 48.30 -18.47
CA ASP A 129 -3.08 48.44 -18.42
C ASP A 129 -3.57 48.44 -16.97
N THR A 130 -4.72 49.07 -16.73
CA THR A 130 -5.36 49.15 -15.40
C THR A 130 -6.86 48.90 -15.52
N ASN A 131 -7.39 47.97 -14.72
CA ASN A 131 -8.82 47.77 -14.57
C ASN A 131 -9.26 48.21 -13.17
N THR A 132 -10.21 49.15 -13.14
CA THR A 132 -10.78 49.74 -11.93
C THR A 132 -12.28 49.48 -11.83
N ASP A 133 -12.77 48.35 -12.34
CA ASP A 133 -14.19 48.02 -12.30
C ASP A 133 -14.70 47.95 -10.86
N THR A 134 -15.62 48.84 -10.50
CA THR A 134 -16.17 49.00 -9.15
C THR A 134 -17.43 48.15 -8.91
N SER A 135 -17.86 47.34 -9.89
CA SER A 135 -19.04 46.49 -9.73
C SER A 135 -18.89 45.52 -8.55
N PRO A 136 -19.86 45.44 -7.61
CA PRO A 136 -19.76 44.60 -6.41
C PRO A 136 -19.47 43.12 -6.70
N VAL A 137 -20.05 42.57 -7.77
CA VAL A 137 -19.86 41.17 -8.18
C VAL A 137 -18.42 40.92 -8.64
N ASN A 138 -17.84 41.91 -9.32
CA ASN A 138 -16.47 41.86 -9.82
C ASN A 138 -15.47 42.14 -8.69
N GLN A 139 -15.83 42.97 -7.73
CA GLN A 139 -15.05 43.28 -6.53
C GLN A 139 -14.97 42.10 -5.56
N GLU A 140 -16.07 41.40 -5.33
CA GLU A 140 -16.08 40.15 -4.57
C GLU A 140 -15.26 39.08 -5.31
N SER A 141 -15.44 38.96 -6.63
CA SER A 141 -14.64 38.05 -7.47
C SER A 141 -13.15 38.34 -7.38
N MET A 142 -12.73 39.61 -7.47
CA MET A 142 -11.32 40.03 -7.32
C MET A 142 -10.78 39.77 -5.91
N GLY A 143 -11.62 39.95 -4.87
CA GLY A 143 -11.25 39.67 -3.48
C GLY A 143 -11.07 38.18 -3.18
N ILE A 144 -11.81 37.31 -3.87
CA ILE A 144 -11.74 35.85 -3.69
C ILE A 144 -10.87 35.13 -4.74
N MET A 145 -10.38 35.84 -5.76
CA MET A 145 -9.55 35.28 -6.83
C MET A 145 -8.35 34.51 -6.25
N ARG A 146 -8.26 33.24 -6.64
CA ARG A 146 -7.16 32.34 -6.25
C ARG A 146 -6.24 32.08 -7.43
N VAL A 147 -4.96 31.92 -7.15
CA VAL A 147 -3.96 31.51 -8.16
C VAL A 147 -4.36 30.16 -8.75
N GLY A 148 -4.57 30.11 -10.07
CA GLY A 148 -4.97 28.91 -10.81
C GLY A 148 -6.43 28.86 -11.28
N GLN A 149 -7.25 29.87 -11.02
CA GLN A 149 -8.59 30.01 -11.62
C GLN A 149 -8.50 30.53 -13.06
N MET A 150 -9.30 29.95 -13.96
CA MET A 150 -9.49 30.43 -15.33
C MET A 150 -10.38 31.68 -15.29
N LEU A 151 -9.89 32.81 -15.78
CA LEU A 151 -10.70 34.02 -15.94
C LEU A 151 -11.43 33.96 -17.28
N SER A 152 -12.73 34.27 -17.30
CA SER A 152 -13.47 34.42 -18.55
C SER A 152 -13.00 35.69 -19.28
N THR A 153 -12.98 35.61 -20.60
CA THR A 153 -12.31 36.50 -21.56
C THR A 153 -12.86 37.93 -21.66
N ALA A 154 -13.72 38.35 -20.72
CA ALA A 154 -14.46 39.62 -20.80
C ALA A 154 -13.74 40.84 -20.20
N TRP A 155 -12.69 40.65 -19.39
CA TRP A 155 -12.20 41.71 -18.49
C TRP A 155 -11.12 42.66 -19.06
N PHE A 156 -10.40 42.26 -20.11
CA PHE A 156 -9.27 43.04 -20.67
C PHE A 156 -9.28 43.15 -22.21
N GLY A 157 -10.35 42.70 -22.90
CA GLY A 157 -10.56 42.92 -24.33
C GLY A 157 -9.52 42.31 -25.31
N LYS A 158 -8.47 41.61 -24.87
CA LYS A 158 -7.47 40.93 -25.73
C LYS A 158 -7.01 39.59 -25.15
N THR A 159 -6.64 38.65 -26.03
CA THR A 159 -6.22 37.28 -25.72
C THR A 159 -4.86 37.22 -25.04
N ALA A 160 -4.81 36.77 -23.79
CA ALA A 160 -3.58 36.36 -23.11
C ALA A 160 -3.83 35.11 -22.26
N TRP A 161 -2.98 34.08 -22.42
CA TRP A 161 -3.02 32.86 -21.61
C TRP A 161 -2.30 33.09 -20.28
N ILE A 162 -3.03 33.16 -19.17
CA ILE A 162 -2.45 33.14 -17.83
C ILE A 162 -2.10 31.70 -17.48
N THR A 163 -0.82 31.32 -17.63
CA THR A 163 -0.31 30.08 -17.03
C THR A 163 0.18 30.39 -15.63
N ALA A 164 -0.47 29.77 -14.63
CA ALA A 164 -0.10 29.90 -13.24
C ALA A 164 1.35 29.42 -13.01
N THR A 165 2.22 30.34 -12.59
CA THR A 165 3.41 29.98 -11.82
C THR A 165 3.21 30.54 -10.42
N PHE A 166 2.83 29.66 -9.48
CA PHE A 166 3.15 29.86 -8.07
C PHE A 166 4.69 29.90 -7.94
N ASP A 167 5.20 30.48 -6.85
CA ASP A 167 6.55 30.24 -6.28
C ASP A 167 7.23 29.07 -7.00
N GLY A 168 8.10 29.36 -7.97
CA GLY A 168 8.30 28.50 -9.15
C GLY A 168 8.46 26.99 -8.86
N PRO A 169 8.38 26.10 -9.88
CA PRO A 169 8.74 24.69 -9.76
C PRO A 169 10.01 24.43 -8.92
N ARG A 170 10.94 25.40 -8.92
CA ARG A 170 12.05 25.55 -7.98
C ARG A 170 11.68 25.46 -6.49
N SER A 171 10.72 26.20 -5.92
CA SER A 171 10.42 26.20 -4.48
C SER A 171 9.89 24.85 -3.96
N LYS A 172 9.02 24.18 -4.74
CA LYS A 172 8.50 22.83 -4.42
C LYS A 172 9.62 21.80 -4.54
N GLN A 173 10.46 21.89 -5.56
CA GLN A 173 11.63 21.02 -5.74
C GLN A 173 12.71 21.27 -4.68
N GLU A 174 12.94 22.51 -4.29
CA GLU A 174 13.88 22.93 -3.24
C GLU A 174 13.41 22.43 -1.88
N ARG A 175 12.14 22.66 -1.52
CA ARG A 175 11.56 22.05 -0.31
C ARG A 175 11.66 20.52 -0.32
N ARG A 176 11.36 19.87 -1.45
CA ARG A 176 11.51 18.41 -1.55
C ARG A 176 12.97 17.99 -1.42
N LEU A 177 13.89 18.76 -1.96
CA LEU A 177 15.32 18.51 -1.84
C LEU A 177 15.76 18.66 -0.37
N GLU A 178 15.34 19.71 0.33
CA GLU A 178 15.59 19.90 1.76
C GLU A 178 15.02 18.75 2.59
N GLU A 179 13.77 18.36 2.34
CA GLU A 179 13.10 17.25 3.02
C GLU A 179 13.82 15.92 2.74
N LYS A 180 14.26 15.69 1.50
CA LYS A 180 15.07 14.53 1.11
C LYS A 180 16.45 14.55 1.77
N LEU A 181 17.10 15.70 1.86
CA LEU A 181 18.40 15.85 2.54
C LEU A 181 18.24 15.59 4.05
N GLN A 182 17.21 16.12 4.69
CA GLN A 182 16.91 15.86 6.10
C GLN A 182 16.65 14.37 6.33
N ARG A 183 15.84 13.73 5.47
CA ARG A 183 15.57 12.30 5.54
C ARG A 183 16.85 11.48 5.31
N ASN A 184 17.70 11.86 4.36
CA ASN A 184 18.99 11.19 4.13
C ASN A 184 19.94 11.32 5.33
N ARG A 185 19.93 12.46 6.02
CA ARG A 185 20.68 12.63 7.29
C ARG A 185 20.15 11.68 8.37
N LEU A 186 18.83 11.60 8.54
CA LEU A 186 18.21 10.66 9.49
C LEU A 186 18.52 9.21 9.14
N LYS A 187 18.47 8.86 7.84
CA LYS A 187 18.87 7.55 7.35
C LYS A 187 20.34 7.27 7.70
N GLY A 188 21.24 8.21 7.40
CA GLY A 188 22.66 8.10 7.76
C GLY A 188 22.90 7.77 9.23
N LYS A 189 22.17 8.42 10.15
CA LYS A 189 22.27 8.14 11.60
C LYS A 189 21.74 6.76 12.00
N LEU A 190 20.66 6.32 11.39
CA LEU A 190 20.01 5.04 11.73
C LEU A 190 20.69 3.85 11.02
N LYS A 191 21.44 4.08 9.95
CA LYS A 191 22.11 3.03 9.17
C LYS A 191 23.03 2.18 10.06
N GLY A 192 22.88 0.86 10.02
CA GLY A 192 23.68 -0.07 10.83
C GLY A 192 23.13 -0.30 12.24
N MET A 193 22.03 0.37 12.62
CA MET A 193 21.42 0.24 13.94
C MET A 193 20.36 -0.89 14.01
N GLU A 194 20.36 -1.85 13.08
CA GLU A 194 19.38 -2.94 13.02
C GLU A 194 19.32 -3.74 14.32
N ALA A 195 20.46 -4.13 14.88
CA ALA A 195 20.54 -4.86 16.14
C ALA A 195 20.00 -4.03 17.32
N ALA A 196 20.37 -2.73 17.37
CA ALA A 196 19.86 -1.81 18.38
C ALA A 196 18.34 -1.64 18.26
N TYR A 197 17.80 -1.55 17.04
CA TYR A 197 16.37 -1.45 16.81
C TYR A 197 15.62 -2.72 17.25
N LEU A 198 16.13 -3.92 16.96
CA LEU A 198 15.54 -5.16 17.43
C LEU A 198 15.49 -5.24 18.96
N LYS A 199 16.54 -4.78 19.65
CA LYS A 199 16.55 -4.67 21.12
C LYS A 199 15.61 -3.58 21.63
N TYR A 200 15.52 -2.45 20.93
CA TYR A 200 14.54 -1.40 21.23
C TYR A 200 13.10 -1.91 21.15
N ARG A 201 12.76 -2.77 20.18
CA ARG A 201 11.44 -3.41 20.12
C ARG A 201 11.17 -4.30 21.34
N GLN A 202 12.15 -5.10 21.76
CA GLN A 202 12.05 -5.93 22.97
C GLN A 202 11.85 -5.05 24.21
N TYR A 203 12.65 -3.99 24.33
CA TYR A 203 12.54 -2.99 25.39
C TYR A 203 11.13 -2.36 25.44
N LYS A 204 10.58 -1.90 24.32
CA LYS A 204 9.23 -1.30 24.28
C LYS A 204 8.13 -2.29 24.64
N LYS A 205 8.25 -3.57 24.25
CA LYS A 205 7.31 -4.63 24.64
C LYS A 205 7.32 -4.83 26.15
N LEU A 206 8.51 -5.03 26.74
CA LEU A 206 8.66 -5.22 28.19
C LEU A 206 8.19 -3.99 28.98
N ASN A 207 8.50 -2.78 28.50
CA ASN A 207 8.05 -1.55 29.15
C ASN A 207 6.51 -1.44 29.21
N LYS A 208 5.81 -1.88 28.16
CA LYS A 208 4.34 -1.90 28.13
C LYS A 208 3.77 -2.86 29.18
N TYR A 209 4.43 -3.99 29.44
CA TYR A 209 4.04 -4.92 30.49
C TYR A 209 4.30 -4.34 31.89
N LYS A 210 5.49 -3.74 32.12
CA LYS A 210 5.84 -3.07 33.38
C LYS A 210 4.81 -2.03 33.82
N ILE A 211 4.39 -1.16 32.89
CA ILE A 211 3.39 -0.11 33.17
C ILE A 211 2.02 -0.72 33.54
N ASN A 212 1.67 -1.88 33.00
CA ASN A 212 0.41 -2.56 33.29
C ASN A 212 0.45 -3.35 34.62
N THR A 213 1.60 -3.90 35.01
CA THR A 213 1.78 -4.59 36.30
C THR A 213 1.82 -3.61 37.46
N ASP A 214 2.50 -2.47 37.31
CA ASP A 214 2.55 -1.42 38.34
C ASP A 214 1.16 -0.83 38.64
N ARG A 215 0.22 -0.91 37.69
CA ARG A 215 -1.18 -0.49 37.85
C ARG A 215 -2.10 -1.56 38.46
N ARG A 216 -1.72 -2.83 38.45
CA ARG A 216 -2.54 -3.95 38.96
C ARG A 216 -2.01 -4.55 40.27
N SER A 217 -0.74 -4.33 40.60
CA SER A 217 -0.05 -4.88 41.78
C SER A 217 -0.20 -4.01 43.03
N LEU A 218 -1.44 -3.66 43.40
CA LEU A 218 -1.75 -3.31 44.79
C LEU A 218 -2.16 -4.53 45.62
N ASP A 219 -2.50 -5.66 44.98
CA ASP A 219 -2.84 -6.91 45.65
C ASP A 219 -2.20 -8.12 44.93
N SER A 220 -1.58 -9.00 45.72
CA SER A 220 -1.08 -10.36 45.40
C SER A 220 0.38 -10.58 44.94
N HIS A 221 1.18 -11.08 45.88
CA HIS A 221 2.19 -12.16 45.79
C HIS A 221 2.87 -12.44 44.43
N ASN A 222 3.83 -11.58 44.11
CA ASN A 222 5.20 -11.87 43.62
C ASN A 222 5.46 -12.72 42.34
N PRO A 223 4.98 -12.28 41.15
CA PRO A 223 5.64 -12.55 39.86
C PRO A 223 6.67 -11.47 39.45
N GLY A 224 6.72 -10.32 40.15
CA GLY A 224 7.40 -9.09 39.69
C GLY A 224 8.94 -9.07 39.76
N LEU A 225 9.59 -10.03 40.43
CA LEU A 225 11.05 -10.05 40.58
C LEU A 225 11.81 -10.56 39.34
N THR A 226 11.19 -11.40 38.51
CA THR A 226 11.81 -11.95 37.29
C THR A 226 11.66 -11.02 36.09
N GLU A 227 10.53 -10.34 35.97
CA GLU A 227 10.25 -9.40 34.86
C GLU A 227 11.10 -8.12 34.93
N ASN A 228 11.33 -7.59 36.14
CA ASN A 228 12.20 -6.43 36.34
C ASN A 228 13.68 -6.72 35.98
N LYS A 229 14.17 -7.94 36.24
CA LYS A 229 15.51 -8.37 35.83
C LYS A 229 15.63 -8.50 34.31
N ALA A 230 14.61 -9.04 33.65
CA ALA A 230 14.56 -9.15 32.19
C ALA A 230 14.54 -7.76 31.52
N TYR A 231 13.76 -6.82 32.07
CA TYR A 231 13.74 -5.44 31.61
C TYR A 231 15.11 -4.77 31.72
N ALA A 232 15.73 -4.80 32.90
CA ALA A 232 17.04 -4.19 33.14
C ALA A 232 18.14 -4.80 32.26
N LEU A 233 18.09 -6.11 32.00
CA LEU A 233 19.02 -6.78 31.10
C LEU A 233 18.87 -6.28 29.66
N VAL A 234 17.63 -6.19 29.15
CA VAL A 234 17.36 -5.72 27.79
C VAL A 234 17.69 -4.24 27.64
N GLU A 235 17.41 -3.42 28.65
CA GLU A 235 17.78 -2.01 28.70
C GLU A 235 19.30 -1.83 28.65
N GLY A 236 20.07 -2.54 29.49
CA GLY A 236 21.53 -2.49 29.47
C GLY A 236 22.15 -2.95 28.14
N GLN A 237 21.60 -4.02 27.54
CA GLN A 237 22.01 -4.47 26.20
C GLN A 237 21.72 -3.42 25.12
N LEU A 238 20.55 -2.79 25.18
CA LEU A 238 20.18 -1.73 24.25
C LEU A 238 21.10 -0.52 24.41
N GLU A 239 21.34 -0.05 25.63
CA GLU A 239 22.24 1.08 25.89
C GLU A 239 23.66 0.82 25.38
N SER A 240 24.18 -0.39 25.56
CA SER A 240 25.49 -0.79 25.02
C SER A 240 25.53 -0.69 23.49
N LEU A 241 24.52 -1.24 22.81
CA LEU A 241 24.40 -1.15 21.34
C LEU A 241 24.26 0.30 20.87
N LEU A 242 23.45 1.11 21.56
CA LEU A 242 23.26 2.52 21.23
C LEU A 242 24.55 3.32 21.36
N LYS A 243 25.30 3.14 22.47
CA LYS A 243 26.61 3.78 22.66
C LYS A 243 27.59 3.39 21.56
N SER A 244 27.65 2.11 21.19
CA SER A 244 28.51 1.64 20.09
C SER A 244 28.16 2.25 18.73
N GLY A 245 26.89 2.60 18.53
CA GLY A 245 26.37 3.27 17.33
C GLY A 245 26.34 4.79 17.41
N GLY A 246 26.95 5.40 18.44
CA GLY A 246 27.05 6.86 18.58
C GLY A 246 25.81 7.55 19.14
N TYR A 247 24.86 6.81 19.72
CA TYR A 247 23.70 7.37 20.42
C TYR A 247 23.97 7.55 21.92
N SER A 248 23.62 8.71 22.45
CA SER A 248 23.81 9.06 23.86
C SER A 248 22.78 8.43 24.79
N SER A 249 21.59 8.09 24.27
CA SER A 249 20.49 7.52 25.08
C SER A 249 19.41 6.87 24.22
N ILE A 250 18.58 6.04 24.86
CA ILE A 250 17.38 5.44 24.26
C ILE A 250 16.43 6.52 23.74
N GLN A 251 16.25 7.63 24.48
CA GLN A 251 15.36 8.72 24.10
C GLN A 251 15.83 9.44 22.84
N THR A 252 17.14 9.60 22.66
CA THR A 252 17.71 10.21 21.45
C THR A 252 17.48 9.31 20.23
N PHE A 253 17.67 7.99 20.41
CA PHE A 253 17.38 7.00 19.36
C PHE A 253 15.89 6.97 18.99
N GLU A 254 14.99 6.95 19.98
CA GLU A 254 13.53 7.00 19.76
C GLU A 254 13.11 8.27 19.03
N LYS A 255 13.68 9.44 19.37
CA LYS A 255 13.43 10.70 18.67
C LYS A 255 13.82 10.63 17.19
N ASP A 256 14.97 10.04 16.87
CA ASP A 256 15.43 9.89 15.48
C ASP A 256 14.57 8.87 14.70
N ILE A 257 14.12 7.77 15.34
CA ILE A 257 13.15 6.83 14.76
C ILE A 257 11.84 7.56 14.40
N GLN A 258 11.29 8.31 15.34
CA GLN A 258 10.05 9.05 15.12
C GLN A 258 10.21 10.17 14.08
N ALA A 259 11.37 10.83 14.05
CA ALA A 259 11.68 11.83 13.03
C ALA A 259 11.77 11.20 11.64
N PHE A 260 12.41 10.03 11.53
CA PHE A 260 12.45 9.25 10.30
C PHE A 260 11.05 8.84 9.85
N GLU A 261 10.22 8.30 10.75
CA GLU A 261 8.85 7.90 10.45
C GLU A 261 8.03 9.08 9.92
N ARG A 262 8.07 10.24 10.60
CA ARG A 262 7.38 11.47 10.14
C ARG A 262 7.84 11.92 8.77
N ALA A 263 9.16 11.88 8.51
CA ALA A 263 9.71 12.24 7.22
C ALA A 263 9.28 11.25 6.12
N PHE A 264 9.23 9.95 6.43
CA PHE A 264 8.76 8.91 5.52
C PHE A 264 7.26 9.06 5.20
N VAL A 265 6.44 9.32 6.20
CA VAL A 265 5.00 9.57 6.04
C VAL A 265 4.76 10.77 5.13
N LYS A 266 5.49 11.87 5.37
CA LYS A 266 5.37 13.10 4.57
C LYS A 266 5.72 12.86 3.10
N GLU A 267 6.80 12.13 2.83
CA GLU A 267 7.18 11.73 1.46
C GLU A 267 6.09 10.82 0.84
N SER A 268 5.58 9.86 1.61
CA SER A 268 4.55 8.93 1.13
C SER A 268 3.27 9.63 0.69
N TYR A 269 2.78 10.62 1.46
CA TYR A 269 1.65 11.45 1.03
C TYR A 269 1.97 12.24 -0.23
N GLN A 270 3.19 12.75 -0.35
CA GLN A 270 3.55 13.52 -1.52
C GLN A 270 3.57 12.64 -2.79
N VAL A 271 4.11 11.43 -2.69
CA VAL A 271 4.06 10.43 -3.76
C VAL A 271 2.62 10.06 -4.10
N ALA A 272 1.74 9.92 -3.10
CA ALA A 272 0.32 9.65 -3.34
C ALA A 272 -0.38 10.81 -4.07
N LEU A 273 -0.14 12.06 -3.66
CA LEU A 273 -0.69 13.25 -4.32
C LEU A 273 -0.18 13.38 -5.75
N ASP A 274 1.11 13.13 -5.98
CA ASP A 274 1.68 13.13 -7.32
C ASP A 274 1.01 12.05 -8.18
N ALA A 275 0.77 10.85 -7.62
CA ALA A 275 0.06 9.77 -8.33
C ALA A 275 -1.35 10.20 -8.74
N LEU A 276 -2.07 10.88 -7.85
CA LEU A 276 -3.39 11.44 -8.16
C LEU A 276 -3.32 12.50 -9.27
N ASP A 277 -2.33 13.39 -9.24
CA ASP A 277 -2.12 14.40 -10.28
C ASP A 277 -1.83 13.74 -11.65
N ALA A 278 -0.99 12.69 -11.66
CA ALA A 278 -0.68 11.94 -12.88
C ALA A 278 -1.89 11.19 -13.43
N TYR A 279 -2.71 10.58 -12.56
CA TYR A 279 -3.94 9.93 -12.98
C TYR A 279 -4.98 10.94 -13.49
N GLN A 280 -5.11 12.09 -12.83
CA GLN A 280 -5.99 13.16 -13.28
C GLN A 280 -5.59 13.69 -14.66
N MET A 281 -4.28 13.79 -14.95
CA MET A 281 -3.80 14.14 -16.28
C MET A 281 -4.11 13.05 -17.33
N LEU A 282 -4.04 11.76 -16.97
CA LEU A 282 -4.49 10.68 -17.85
C LEU A 282 -5.98 10.80 -18.16
N LEU A 283 -6.82 11.00 -17.13
CA LEU A 283 -8.26 11.20 -17.30
C LEU A 283 -8.56 12.36 -18.24
N TYR A 284 -7.85 13.50 -18.09
CA TYR A 284 -8.01 14.65 -18.98
C TYR A 284 -7.67 14.36 -20.45
N LYS A 285 -6.59 13.60 -20.69
CA LYS A 285 -6.21 13.20 -22.06
C LYS A 285 -7.26 12.28 -22.68
N GLU A 286 -7.74 11.32 -21.91
CA GLU A 286 -8.75 10.37 -22.38
C GLU A 286 -10.13 11.04 -22.53
N GLU A 287 -10.48 12.00 -21.67
CA GLU A 287 -11.69 12.81 -21.81
C GLU A 287 -11.69 13.57 -23.13
N LYS A 288 -10.57 14.24 -23.45
CA LYS A 288 -10.40 14.91 -24.75
C LYS A 288 -10.52 13.94 -25.92
N ARG A 289 -9.95 12.74 -25.78
CA ARG A 289 -10.05 11.68 -26.80
C ARG A 289 -11.50 11.28 -27.03
N TYR A 290 -12.23 10.86 -26.00
CA TYR A 290 -13.61 10.37 -26.16
C TYR A 290 -14.64 11.48 -26.36
N LYS A 291 -14.30 12.75 -26.16
CA LYS A 291 -15.10 13.88 -26.68
C LYS A 291 -15.13 13.93 -28.20
N ASN A 292 -14.15 13.33 -28.90
CA ASN A 292 -14.20 13.12 -30.34
C ASN A 292 -15.02 11.84 -30.66
N PRO A 293 -16.16 11.95 -31.36
CA PRO A 293 -17.00 10.79 -31.68
C PRO A 293 -16.26 9.70 -32.46
N SER A 294 -15.32 10.08 -33.35
CA SER A 294 -14.57 9.12 -34.17
C SER A 294 -13.72 8.14 -33.33
N GLU A 295 -13.13 8.60 -32.22
CA GLU A 295 -12.36 7.77 -31.30
C GLU A 295 -13.25 6.79 -30.53
N ALA A 296 -14.45 7.22 -30.16
CA ALA A 296 -15.43 6.35 -29.50
C ALA A 296 -15.96 5.28 -30.48
N THR A 297 -16.24 5.66 -31.73
CA THR A 297 -16.63 4.72 -32.79
C THR A 297 -15.52 3.73 -33.11
N ASP A 298 -14.26 4.15 -33.16
CA ASP A 298 -13.12 3.25 -33.34
C ASP A 298 -13.02 2.21 -32.21
N LEU A 299 -13.14 2.66 -30.95
CA LEU A 299 -13.19 1.74 -29.80
C LEU A 299 -14.38 0.77 -29.91
N GLU A 300 -15.56 1.26 -30.26
CA GLU A 300 -16.76 0.43 -30.44
C GLU A 300 -16.54 -0.67 -31.50
N GLN A 301 -15.97 -0.31 -32.65
CA GLN A 301 -15.63 -1.26 -33.71
C GLN A 301 -14.59 -2.28 -33.25
N LYS A 302 -13.59 -1.86 -32.48
CA LYS A 302 -12.57 -2.77 -31.91
C LYS A 302 -13.18 -3.74 -30.91
N VAL A 303 -14.08 -3.26 -30.04
CA VAL A 303 -14.81 -4.10 -29.08
C VAL A 303 -15.71 -5.09 -29.83
N ALA A 304 -16.43 -4.65 -30.88
CA ALA A 304 -17.29 -5.50 -31.70
C ALA A 304 -16.53 -6.61 -32.44
N LYS A 305 -15.26 -6.38 -32.80
CA LYS A 305 -14.37 -7.40 -33.40
C LYS A 305 -13.91 -8.46 -32.40
N THR A 306 -14.03 -8.21 -31.10
CA THR A 306 -13.75 -9.23 -30.08
C THR A 306 -14.92 -10.22 -29.93
N LYS A 307 -14.66 -11.38 -29.33
CA LYS A 307 -15.69 -12.32 -28.89
C LYS A 307 -16.22 -11.99 -27.49
N ALA A 308 -15.76 -10.89 -26.87
CA ALA A 308 -16.02 -10.60 -25.46
C ALA A 308 -17.52 -10.52 -25.14
N LYS A 309 -18.34 -9.86 -25.98
CA LYS A 309 -19.80 -9.77 -25.79
C LYS A 309 -20.45 -11.15 -25.69
N SER A 310 -20.10 -12.06 -26.60
CA SER A 310 -20.64 -13.42 -26.62
C SER A 310 -20.16 -14.23 -25.41
N LEU A 311 -18.88 -14.11 -25.05
CA LEU A 311 -18.28 -14.79 -23.90
C LEU A 311 -18.91 -14.34 -22.56
N TYR A 312 -19.08 -13.02 -22.35
CA TYR A 312 -19.79 -12.51 -21.18
C TYR A 312 -21.26 -12.98 -21.15
N THR A 313 -21.93 -13.01 -22.30
CA THR A 313 -23.30 -13.52 -22.40
C THR A 313 -23.38 -15.01 -22.03
N GLN A 314 -22.43 -15.84 -22.49
CA GLN A 314 -22.34 -17.26 -22.13
C GLN A 314 -22.09 -17.44 -20.64
N ALA A 315 -21.14 -16.68 -20.06
CA ALA A 315 -20.87 -16.69 -18.63
C ALA A 315 -22.12 -16.37 -17.80
N ARG A 316 -22.84 -15.30 -18.18
CA ARG A 316 -24.07 -14.88 -17.50
C ARG A 316 -25.17 -15.94 -17.59
N LYS A 317 -25.38 -16.52 -18.78
CA LYS A 317 -26.35 -17.61 -18.98
C LYS A 317 -26.04 -18.81 -18.08
N GLY A 318 -24.77 -19.20 -17.98
CA GLY A 318 -24.33 -20.27 -17.08
C GLY A 318 -24.69 -19.99 -15.62
N GLU A 319 -24.44 -18.77 -15.14
CA GLU A 319 -24.76 -18.39 -13.76
C GLU A 319 -26.27 -18.28 -13.49
N SER A 320 -27.02 -17.69 -14.42
CA SER A 320 -28.47 -17.54 -14.29
C SER A 320 -29.21 -18.88 -14.26
N ALA A 321 -28.69 -19.89 -14.97
CA ALA A 321 -29.26 -21.24 -14.98
C ALA A 321 -29.34 -21.88 -13.58
N PHE A 322 -28.49 -21.45 -12.63
CA PHE A 322 -28.50 -21.97 -11.25
C PHE A 322 -29.23 -21.08 -10.24
N ASN A 323 -29.43 -19.79 -10.54
CA ASN A 323 -30.20 -18.89 -9.67
C ASN A 323 -31.72 -19.11 -9.78
N ILE A 324 -32.21 -19.66 -10.89
CA ILE A 324 -33.64 -19.97 -11.07
C ILE A 324 -34.03 -21.29 -10.39
N SER A 325 -33.09 -22.23 -10.24
CA SER A 325 -33.32 -23.54 -9.60
C SER A 325 -33.15 -23.55 -8.07
N SER A 326 -32.78 -22.43 -7.45
CA SER A 326 -32.51 -22.32 -6.00
C SER A 326 -33.72 -21.92 -5.13
N PHE A 327 -34.90 -21.75 -5.71
CA PHE A 327 -36.13 -21.63 -4.93
C PHE A 327 -36.54 -23.01 -4.34
N GLY A 328 -35.83 -23.46 -3.29
CA GLY A 328 -36.31 -24.53 -2.40
C GLY A 328 -35.35 -25.70 -2.08
N VAL A 329 -34.16 -25.78 -2.70
CA VAL A 329 -33.35 -27.03 -2.65
C VAL A 329 -32.01 -26.88 -1.89
N ASP A 330 -31.78 -25.78 -1.17
CA ASP A 330 -30.46 -25.48 -0.58
C ASP A 330 -30.00 -26.47 0.52
N LYS A 331 -30.90 -27.29 1.10
CA LYS A 331 -30.52 -28.28 2.14
C LYS A 331 -30.21 -29.69 1.63
N TYR A 332 -30.52 -30.04 0.39
CA TYR A 332 -30.32 -31.42 -0.14
C TYR A 332 -29.72 -31.45 -1.55
N THR A 333 -28.80 -30.54 -1.88
CA THR A 333 -28.08 -30.64 -3.15
C THR A 333 -27.17 -31.87 -3.14
N SER A 334 -27.61 -32.90 -3.87
CA SER A 334 -26.85 -34.12 -4.12
C SER A 334 -25.43 -33.78 -4.59
N PRO A 335 -24.44 -34.66 -4.36
CA PRO A 335 -23.09 -34.48 -4.89
C PRO A 335 -23.06 -34.17 -6.40
N SER A 336 -24.01 -34.71 -7.16
CA SER A 336 -24.15 -34.41 -8.60
C SER A 336 -24.52 -32.94 -8.86
N ILE A 337 -25.48 -32.36 -8.14
CA ILE A 337 -25.83 -30.93 -8.28
C ILE A 337 -24.68 -30.02 -7.85
N ARG A 338 -23.96 -30.36 -6.77
CA ARG A 338 -22.75 -29.62 -6.35
C ARG A 338 -21.67 -29.65 -7.43
N SER A 339 -21.41 -30.82 -8.01
CA SER A 339 -20.43 -30.96 -9.10
C SER A 339 -20.86 -30.22 -10.38
N MET A 340 -22.16 -30.18 -10.66
CA MET A 340 -22.72 -29.45 -11.80
C MET A 340 -22.63 -27.93 -11.59
N ARG A 341 -22.96 -27.43 -10.39
CA ARG A 341 -22.80 -26.01 -10.02
C ARG A 341 -21.35 -25.57 -10.09
N ALA A 342 -20.43 -26.38 -9.55
CA ALA A 342 -19.00 -26.14 -9.66
C ALA A 342 -18.55 -26.14 -11.12
N SER A 343 -19.10 -27.04 -11.95
CA SER A 343 -18.81 -27.10 -13.38
C SER A 343 -19.23 -25.84 -14.13
N VAL A 344 -20.45 -25.38 -13.91
CA VAL A 344 -20.99 -24.23 -14.63
C VAL A 344 -20.39 -22.93 -14.11
N SER A 345 -20.11 -22.82 -12.81
CA SER A 345 -19.34 -21.69 -12.27
C SER A 345 -17.91 -21.64 -12.83
N SER A 346 -17.27 -22.80 -12.99
CA SER A 346 -15.95 -22.89 -13.63
C SER A 346 -16.00 -22.44 -15.09
N ASP A 347 -16.92 -22.98 -15.89
CA ASP A 347 -17.08 -22.59 -17.31
C ASP A 347 -17.40 -21.08 -17.42
N ALA A 348 -18.32 -20.56 -16.61
CA ALA A 348 -18.62 -19.13 -16.58
C ALA A 348 -17.39 -18.26 -16.24
N SER A 349 -16.57 -18.69 -15.27
CA SER A 349 -15.32 -18.00 -14.94
C SER A 349 -14.29 -18.07 -16.06
N GLU A 350 -14.18 -19.20 -16.77
CA GLU A 350 -13.30 -19.37 -17.92
C GLU A 350 -13.72 -18.43 -19.06
N LYS A 351 -15.01 -18.40 -19.40
CA LYS A 351 -15.57 -17.48 -20.40
C LYS A 351 -15.33 -16.01 -20.03
N ARG A 352 -15.51 -15.63 -18.76
CA ARG A 352 -15.17 -14.28 -18.30
C ARG A 352 -13.67 -13.99 -18.43
N SER A 353 -12.81 -14.91 -18.01
CA SER A 353 -11.36 -14.73 -18.13
C SER A 353 -10.91 -14.54 -19.57
N GLU A 354 -11.48 -15.33 -20.50
CA GLU A 354 -11.24 -15.19 -21.94
C GLU A 354 -11.73 -13.85 -22.47
N ALA A 355 -12.93 -13.40 -22.07
CA ALA A 355 -13.47 -12.09 -22.44
C ALA A 355 -12.58 -10.95 -21.91
N GLU A 356 -12.20 -11.02 -20.64
CA GLU A 356 -11.28 -10.06 -20.00
C GLU A 356 -9.94 -9.99 -20.73
N SER A 357 -9.37 -11.13 -21.13
CA SER A 357 -8.12 -11.17 -21.88
C SER A 357 -8.22 -10.45 -23.23
N GLN A 358 -9.33 -10.64 -23.96
CA GLN A 358 -9.55 -9.96 -25.23
C GLN A 358 -9.73 -8.45 -25.04
N MET A 359 -10.49 -8.04 -24.01
CA MET A 359 -10.68 -6.62 -23.70
C MET A 359 -9.38 -5.96 -23.20
N LYS A 360 -8.56 -6.67 -22.42
CA LYS A 360 -7.23 -6.20 -21.96
C LYS A 360 -6.27 -5.94 -23.12
N ALA A 361 -6.40 -6.65 -24.25
CA ALA A 361 -5.56 -6.40 -25.44
C ALA A 361 -5.80 -5.00 -26.04
N LEU A 362 -7.06 -4.51 -26.00
CA LEU A 362 -7.42 -3.16 -26.45
C LEU A 362 -6.84 -2.06 -25.56
N ALA A 363 -6.45 -2.41 -24.34
CA ALA A 363 -5.94 -1.48 -23.34
C ALA A 363 -4.55 -0.90 -23.67
N LYS A 364 -3.89 -1.40 -24.72
CA LYS A 364 -2.67 -0.80 -25.28
C LYS A 364 -2.96 0.59 -25.86
N GLU A 365 -4.08 0.74 -26.55
CA GLU A 365 -4.47 1.97 -27.25
C GLU A 365 -5.45 2.81 -26.43
N HIS A 366 -6.21 2.15 -25.54
CA HIS A 366 -7.21 2.74 -24.64
C HIS A 366 -6.84 2.45 -23.18
N PRO A 367 -5.93 3.24 -22.57
CA PRO A 367 -5.34 2.93 -21.26
C PRO A 367 -6.34 2.73 -20.12
N LEU A 368 -7.51 3.38 -20.15
CA LEU A 368 -8.55 3.23 -19.11
C LEU A 368 -9.09 1.79 -19.02
N LEU A 369 -9.03 1.02 -20.11
CA LEU A 369 -9.38 -0.39 -20.10
C LEU A 369 -8.42 -1.25 -19.26
N LYS A 370 -7.28 -0.71 -18.80
CA LYS A 370 -6.38 -1.41 -17.86
C LYS A 370 -6.86 -1.32 -16.41
N ASN A 371 -7.74 -0.36 -16.11
CA ASN A 371 -8.17 -0.11 -14.75
C ASN A 371 -8.96 -1.32 -14.24
N GLN A 372 -8.62 -1.80 -13.04
CA GLN A 372 -9.23 -3.02 -12.48
C GLN A 372 -10.74 -2.87 -12.28
N ASP A 373 -11.18 -1.66 -11.93
CA ASP A 373 -12.57 -1.30 -11.70
C ASP A 373 -13.34 -0.93 -12.98
N PHE A 374 -12.69 -0.91 -14.14
CA PHE A 374 -13.37 -0.62 -15.40
C PHE A 374 -14.31 -1.76 -15.76
N ASN A 375 -15.61 -1.45 -15.91
CA ASN A 375 -16.63 -2.42 -16.27
C ASN A 375 -16.55 -2.79 -17.77
N ARG A 376 -15.61 -3.66 -18.11
CA ARG A 376 -15.38 -4.13 -19.49
C ARG A 376 -16.60 -4.87 -20.05
N GLU A 377 -17.29 -5.65 -19.23
CA GLU A 377 -18.54 -6.32 -19.62
C GLU A 377 -19.60 -5.30 -20.03
N GLY A 378 -19.82 -4.26 -19.21
CA GLY A 378 -20.76 -3.17 -19.49
C GLY A 378 -20.46 -2.45 -20.80
N LEU A 379 -19.18 -2.22 -21.11
CA LEU A 379 -18.77 -1.60 -22.37
C LEU A 379 -19.21 -2.42 -23.59
N THR A 380 -19.17 -3.76 -23.53
CA THR A 380 -19.62 -4.62 -24.65
C THR A 380 -21.12 -4.55 -24.94
N THR A 381 -21.89 -3.99 -24.00
CA THR A 381 -23.36 -3.87 -24.07
C THR A 381 -23.83 -2.42 -24.04
N ALA A 382 -22.93 -1.46 -24.00
CA ALA A 382 -23.29 -0.05 -23.93
C ALA A 382 -24.01 0.38 -25.20
N SER A 383 -25.06 1.19 -25.06
CA SER A 383 -25.77 1.80 -26.20
C SER A 383 -24.92 2.88 -26.90
N SER A 384 -24.02 3.51 -26.15
CA SER A 384 -23.10 4.53 -26.62
C SER A 384 -21.76 4.32 -25.93
N THR A 385 -20.75 3.92 -26.71
CA THR A 385 -19.37 3.77 -26.21
C THR A 385 -18.85 5.12 -25.70
N GLN A 386 -19.21 6.22 -26.37
CA GLN A 386 -18.82 7.57 -25.97
C GLN A 386 -19.33 7.92 -24.57
N ASP A 387 -20.63 7.78 -24.33
CA ASP A 387 -21.23 8.12 -23.03
C ASP A 387 -20.73 7.20 -21.93
N PHE A 388 -20.52 5.91 -22.24
CA PHE A 388 -19.95 4.96 -21.30
C PHE A 388 -18.55 5.38 -20.82
N MET A 389 -17.67 5.76 -21.76
CA MET A 389 -16.31 6.20 -21.44
C MET A 389 -16.31 7.55 -20.70
N LEU A 390 -17.11 8.53 -21.14
CA LEU A 390 -17.18 9.84 -20.50
C LEU A 390 -17.78 9.76 -19.10
N LYS A 391 -18.80 8.92 -18.88
CA LYS A 391 -19.36 8.65 -17.56
C LYS A 391 -18.32 8.03 -16.63
N TYR A 392 -17.61 6.99 -17.10
CA TYR A 392 -16.53 6.39 -16.31
C TYR A 392 -15.47 7.43 -15.92
N ILE A 393 -15.05 8.29 -16.85
CA ILE A 393 -14.08 9.36 -16.60
C ILE A 393 -14.59 10.36 -15.54
N ALA A 394 -15.85 10.79 -15.64
CA ALA A 394 -16.47 11.67 -14.66
C ALA A 394 -16.47 11.06 -13.24
N ASP A 395 -16.89 9.79 -13.12
CA ASP A 395 -16.88 9.06 -11.85
C ASP A 395 -15.46 8.93 -11.27
N ARG A 396 -14.44 8.80 -12.13
CA ARG A 396 -13.03 8.76 -11.70
C ARG A 396 -12.51 10.11 -11.26
N TYR A 397 -12.91 11.23 -11.88
CA TYR A 397 -12.56 12.57 -11.38
C TYR A 397 -13.09 12.81 -9.96
N GLU A 398 -14.35 12.46 -9.70
CA GLU A 398 -14.95 12.58 -8.36
C GLU A 398 -14.19 11.72 -7.34
N SER A 399 -13.84 10.50 -7.72
CA SER A 399 -13.06 9.59 -6.89
C SER A 399 -11.68 10.16 -6.56
N VAL A 400 -10.98 10.76 -7.54
CA VAL A 400 -9.69 11.45 -7.33
C VAL A 400 -9.83 12.59 -6.33
N GLN A 401 -10.87 13.43 -6.44
CA GLN A 401 -11.08 14.53 -5.50
C GLN A 401 -11.39 14.03 -4.08
N THR A 402 -12.21 12.98 -3.97
CA THR A 402 -12.53 12.35 -2.69
C THR A 402 -11.30 11.77 -1.99
N ILE A 403 -10.44 11.07 -2.74
CA ILE A 403 -9.21 10.49 -2.21
C ILE A 403 -8.21 11.60 -1.85
N ARG A 404 -8.06 12.62 -2.70
CA ARG A 404 -7.20 13.78 -2.44
C ARG A 404 -7.58 14.47 -1.13
N LYS A 405 -8.89 14.73 -0.93
CA LYS A 405 -9.42 15.33 0.31
C LYS A 405 -9.06 14.48 1.53
N LYS A 406 -9.31 13.17 1.48
CA LYS A 406 -9.01 12.25 2.59
C LYS A 406 -7.52 12.13 2.87
N ILE A 407 -6.67 12.14 1.85
CA ILE A 407 -5.21 12.19 2.01
C ILE A 407 -4.79 13.46 2.74
N LEU A 408 -5.28 14.62 2.32
CA LEU A 408 -4.93 15.91 2.93
C LEU A 408 -5.48 16.04 4.35
N GLU A 409 -6.66 15.49 4.63
CA GLU A 409 -7.23 15.43 5.98
C GLU A 409 -6.41 14.53 6.91
N ASP A 410 -6.04 13.33 6.45
CA ASP A 410 -5.27 12.39 7.24
C ASP A 410 -3.83 12.89 7.48
N GLN A 411 -3.22 13.54 6.49
CA GLN A 411 -1.89 14.18 6.61
C GLN A 411 -1.85 15.24 7.73
N LYS A 412 -2.96 15.92 8.01
CA LYS A 412 -3.06 16.94 9.06
C LYS A 412 -3.25 16.36 10.46
N ARG A 413 -3.52 15.06 10.59
CA ARG A 413 -3.72 14.43 11.89
C ARG A 413 -2.41 14.36 12.66
N LYS A 414 -2.50 14.33 13.99
CA LYS A 414 -1.36 14.08 14.87
C LYS A 414 -0.75 12.70 14.63
N ASP A 415 -1.60 11.74 14.28
CA ASP A 415 -1.21 10.37 13.94
C ASP A 415 -1.77 10.00 12.54
N PRO A 416 -1.05 10.36 11.46
CA PRO A 416 -1.39 10.00 10.09
C PRO A 416 -1.23 8.51 9.84
N LYS A 417 -2.28 7.85 9.35
CA LYS A 417 -2.35 6.38 9.26
C LYS A 417 -2.63 5.87 7.86
N LEU A 418 -3.31 6.65 7.02
CA LEU A 418 -3.82 6.22 5.71
C LEU A 418 -2.74 5.64 4.80
N ILE A 419 -1.54 6.23 4.77
CA ILE A 419 -0.44 5.76 3.92
C ILE A 419 -0.04 4.31 4.19
N TYR A 420 -0.25 3.82 5.42
CA TYR A 420 0.08 2.45 5.80
C TYR A 420 -0.92 1.40 5.28
N LYS A 421 -2.08 1.82 4.75
CA LYS A 421 -3.04 0.95 4.03
C LYS A 421 -2.72 0.78 2.56
N LEU A 422 -1.90 1.67 2.01
CA LEU A 422 -1.70 1.80 0.59
C LEU A 422 -0.45 1.02 0.21
N ASP A 423 -0.55 -0.30 0.18
CA ASP A 423 0.63 -1.18 0.05
C ASP A 423 1.43 -0.93 -1.23
N LEU A 424 0.74 -0.71 -2.35
CA LEU A 424 1.36 -0.31 -3.61
C LEU A 424 2.08 1.05 -3.51
N LEU A 425 1.55 1.98 -2.72
CA LEU A 425 2.20 3.26 -2.44
C LEU A 425 3.45 3.04 -1.59
N LEU A 426 3.35 2.27 -0.50
CA LEU A 426 4.50 1.98 0.36
C LEU A 426 5.62 1.31 -0.41
N GLU A 427 5.31 0.33 -1.26
CA GLU A 427 6.30 -0.32 -2.12
C GLU A 427 6.98 0.66 -3.07
N GLN A 428 6.22 1.58 -3.67
CA GLN A 428 6.80 2.60 -4.53
C GLN A 428 7.70 3.56 -3.74
N VAL A 429 7.28 3.97 -2.55
CA VAL A 429 8.09 4.84 -1.68
C VAL A 429 9.35 4.08 -1.24
N TYR A 430 9.26 2.80 -0.89
CA TYR A 430 10.44 1.97 -0.59
C TYR A 430 11.44 1.94 -1.74
N LYS A 431 10.97 1.76 -2.97
CA LYS A 431 11.82 1.78 -4.17
C LYS A 431 12.45 3.16 -4.39
N ASN A 432 11.65 4.22 -4.36
CA ASN A 432 12.12 5.60 -4.54
C ASN A 432 13.17 5.99 -3.49
N GLU A 433 13.02 5.47 -2.27
CA GLU A 433 13.91 5.74 -1.16
C GLU A 433 15.06 4.72 -1.03
N GLY A 434 15.12 3.67 -1.85
CA GLY A 434 16.12 2.61 -1.69
C GLY A 434 16.05 1.95 -0.30
N ILE A 435 14.84 1.73 0.23
CA ILE A 435 14.60 1.01 1.48
C ILE A 435 14.54 -0.48 1.17
N SER A 436 15.58 -1.20 1.55
CA SER A 436 15.65 -2.65 1.37
C SER A 436 14.89 -3.40 2.47
N LYS A 437 14.25 -4.52 2.11
CA LYS A 437 13.65 -5.45 3.07
C LYS A 437 14.71 -5.87 4.11
N GLY A 438 14.32 -5.89 5.38
CA GLY A 438 15.23 -6.21 6.50
C GLY A 438 16.07 -5.05 7.04
N SER A 439 16.23 -3.94 6.29
CA SER A 439 16.88 -2.73 6.82
C SER A 439 16.13 -2.15 8.01
N ILE A 440 16.82 -1.40 8.88
CA ILE A 440 16.17 -0.70 10.00
C ILE A 440 14.98 0.17 9.54
N TYR A 441 15.09 0.83 8.40
CA TYR A 441 14.01 1.66 7.84
C TYR A 441 12.75 0.84 7.56
N HIS A 442 12.93 -0.31 6.90
CA HIS A 442 11.84 -1.22 6.61
C HIS A 442 11.22 -1.78 7.91
N GLN A 443 12.04 -2.10 8.90
CA GLN A 443 11.57 -2.60 10.20
C GLN A 443 10.73 -1.54 10.93
N ILE A 444 11.18 -0.28 10.97
CA ILE A 444 10.44 0.85 11.57
C ILE A 444 9.05 0.99 10.94
N ILE A 445 8.99 1.00 9.61
CA ILE A 445 7.75 1.24 8.87
C ILE A 445 6.81 0.03 8.97
N SER A 446 7.36 -1.19 8.93
CA SER A 446 6.60 -2.44 9.08
C SER A 446 5.99 -2.58 10.47
N ASP A 447 6.76 -2.24 11.51
CA ASP A 447 6.26 -2.22 12.88
C ASP A 447 5.15 -1.18 13.03
N ARG A 448 5.32 0.01 12.44
CA ARG A 448 4.27 1.01 12.46
C ARG A 448 3.00 0.50 11.79
N LYS A 449 3.10 -0.07 10.60
CA LYS A 449 1.98 -0.69 9.88
C LYS A 449 1.25 -1.73 10.73
N ALA A 450 1.99 -2.58 11.44
CA ALA A 450 1.41 -3.63 12.30
C ALA A 450 0.65 -3.10 13.52
N THR A 451 0.92 -1.87 13.96
CA THR A 451 0.26 -1.25 15.13
C THR A 451 -1.06 -0.54 14.80
N ILE A 452 -1.46 -0.47 13.53
CA ILE A 452 -2.62 0.31 13.13
C ILE A 452 -3.81 -0.61 12.83
N GLU A 453 -4.83 -0.54 13.69
CA GLU A 453 -6.15 -1.16 13.49
C GLU A 453 -7.04 -0.26 12.61
N PHE A 454 -7.88 -0.86 11.77
CA PHE A 454 -8.49 -0.14 10.65
C PHE A 454 -9.84 -0.67 10.18
N ASP A 455 -10.74 0.26 9.84
CA ASP A 455 -11.98 -0.03 9.11
C ASP A 455 -11.73 -0.24 7.60
N GLU A 456 -12.32 -1.30 7.03
CA GLU A 456 -11.96 -1.87 5.71
C GLU A 456 -12.46 -1.07 4.49
N MET A 457 -13.47 -0.21 4.63
CA MET A 457 -14.25 0.27 3.48
C MET A 457 -13.51 1.26 2.55
N PHE A 458 -12.51 2.02 3.04
CA PHE A 458 -11.84 3.05 2.22
C PHE A 458 -10.65 2.54 1.37
N GLY A 459 -10.07 1.38 1.71
CA GLY A 459 -8.78 0.95 1.13
C GLY A 459 -8.82 0.63 -0.36
N LYS A 460 -9.85 -0.09 -0.83
CA LYS A 460 -9.85 -0.73 -2.16
C LYS A 460 -9.91 0.27 -3.33
N VAL A 461 -10.81 1.25 -3.27
CA VAL A 461 -10.96 2.27 -4.34
C VAL A 461 -9.75 3.21 -4.37
N ALA A 462 -9.26 3.63 -3.20
CA ALA A 462 -8.08 4.48 -3.09
C ALA A 462 -6.82 3.79 -3.63
N LEU A 463 -6.64 2.52 -3.30
CA LEU A 463 -5.52 1.70 -3.79
C LEU A 463 -5.52 1.61 -5.32
N ALA A 464 -6.66 1.31 -5.94
CA ALA A 464 -6.77 1.17 -7.39
C ALA A 464 -6.40 2.47 -8.13
N ILE A 465 -6.93 3.61 -7.68
CA ILE A 465 -6.67 4.92 -8.29
C ILE A 465 -5.20 5.33 -8.13
N ILE A 466 -4.63 5.14 -6.94
CA ILE A 466 -3.22 5.44 -6.70
C ILE A 466 -2.32 4.52 -7.53
N ALA A 467 -2.65 3.23 -7.64
CA ALA A 467 -1.89 2.29 -8.47
C ALA A 467 -1.81 2.72 -9.93
N ILE A 468 -2.92 3.17 -10.51
CA ILE A 468 -2.94 3.67 -11.90
C ILE A 468 -2.08 4.94 -12.01
N GLY A 469 -2.24 5.88 -11.06
CA GLY A 469 -1.43 7.10 -11.00
C GLY A 469 0.07 6.83 -10.91
N LEU A 470 0.47 5.90 -10.05
CA LEU A 470 1.87 5.45 -9.94
C LEU A 470 2.37 4.80 -11.23
N GLY A 471 1.50 4.05 -11.92
CA GLY A 471 1.77 3.50 -13.26
C GLY A 471 2.02 4.59 -14.31
N VAL A 472 1.36 5.75 -14.21
CA VAL A 472 1.59 6.89 -15.12
C VAL A 472 2.94 7.56 -14.81
N ILE A 473 3.25 7.79 -13.54
CA ILE A 473 4.51 8.45 -13.11
C ILE A 473 5.73 7.62 -13.49
N SER A 474 5.63 6.30 -13.34
CA SER A 474 6.76 5.39 -13.55
C SER A 474 7.20 5.26 -15.01
N PHE A 475 6.46 5.81 -15.98
CA PHE A 475 6.73 5.64 -17.43
C PHE A 475 6.93 6.94 -18.24
N GLY A 476 7.36 8.05 -17.64
CA GLY A 476 7.57 9.30 -18.39
C GLY A 476 8.57 10.31 -17.80
N GLY A 477 9.87 9.99 -17.83
CA GLY A 477 10.96 10.97 -17.87
C GLY A 477 11.69 11.33 -16.56
N GLY A 478 12.91 10.80 -16.39
CA GLY A 478 14.00 11.46 -15.64
C GLY A 478 14.64 10.69 -14.46
N THR A 479 15.65 9.85 -14.76
CA THR A 479 16.79 9.38 -13.89
C THR A 479 16.45 8.60 -12.59
N ILE A 480 16.88 7.37 -12.32
CA ILE A 480 18.00 6.51 -12.76
C ILE A 480 17.54 5.04 -12.73
N GLY A 481 17.85 4.24 -13.77
CA GLY A 481 17.87 2.77 -13.68
C GLY A 481 17.05 2.03 -14.74
N ALA A 482 17.67 1.79 -15.90
CA ALA A 482 17.21 1.03 -17.06
C ALA A 482 16.31 -0.20 -16.80
N VAL A 483 15.21 -0.32 -17.55
CA VAL A 483 14.94 -1.43 -18.49
C VAL A 483 13.97 -0.92 -19.58
N ALA A 484 14.42 -0.97 -20.83
CA ALA A 484 13.58 -0.87 -22.01
C ALA A 484 13.30 -2.30 -22.53
N GLY A 485 12.04 -2.64 -22.80
CA GLY A 485 11.68 -3.83 -23.58
C GLY A 485 10.48 -4.63 -23.05
N ALA A 486 9.33 -4.46 -23.73
CA ALA A 486 8.15 -5.33 -23.80
C ALA A 486 7.26 -5.50 -22.54
N GLY A 487 6.12 -4.80 -22.56
CA GLY A 487 4.80 -5.34 -22.18
C GLY A 487 4.51 -5.70 -20.71
N ALA A 488 3.72 -4.84 -20.06
CA ALA A 488 2.99 -5.03 -18.79
C ALA A 488 3.82 -4.96 -17.48
N LEU A 489 3.49 -3.98 -16.63
CA LEU A 489 3.85 -3.86 -15.21
C LEU A 489 5.33 -4.14 -14.88
N GLY A 490 6.16 -3.10 -14.93
CA GLY A 490 7.52 -3.11 -14.40
C GLY A 490 7.57 -3.18 -12.87
N LEU A 491 7.18 -4.32 -12.28
CA LEU A 491 7.44 -4.66 -10.89
C LEU A 491 8.61 -5.65 -10.83
N SER A 492 9.83 -5.14 -10.75
CA SER A 492 10.99 -5.97 -10.40
C SER A 492 11.14 -6.09 -8.88
N THR A 493 10.14 -6.64 -8.19
CA THR A 493 10.30 -7.29 -6.89
C THR A 493 9.22 -8.37 -6.70
N TYR A 494 9.68 -9.49 -6.19
CA TYR A 494 9.05 -10.81 -6.09
C TYR A 494 7.72 -10.88 -5.31
N ASP A 495 7.43 -9.95 -4.39
CA ASP A 495 6.30 -10.09 -3.45
C ASP A 495 4.94 -9.59 -4.03
N ALA A 496 4.89 -8.43 -4.71
CA ALA A 496 3.65 -7.92 -5.34
C ALA A 496 3.18 -8.75 -6.55
N PHE A 497 4.13 -9.39 -7.24
CA PHE A 497 3.82 -10.35 -8.31
C PHE A 497 3.21 -11.63 -7.75
N VAL A 498 3.56 -12.04 -6.53
CA VAL A 498 2.99 -13.22 -5.86
C VAL A 498 1.59 -12.96 -5.32
N GLU A 499 1.26 -11.76 -4.83
CA GLU A 499 -0.13 -11.42 -4.44
C GLU A 499 -1.05 -11.24 -5.66
N PHE A 500 -0.55 -10.59 -6.72
CA PHE A 500 -1.24 -10.51 -8.01
C PHE A 500 -1.42 -11.90 -8.64
N GLN A 501 -0.41 -12.77 -8.53
CA GLN A 501 -0.49 -14.15 -8.99
C GLN A 501 -1.33 -15.04 -8.10
N GLU A 502 -1.32 -14.92 -6.77
CA GLU A 502 -2.15 -15.77 -5.92
C GLU A 502 -3.62 -15.48 -6.16
N TYR A 503 -3.99 -14.22 -6.42
CA TYR A 503 -5.35 -13.85 -6.80
C TYR A 503 -5.75 -14.42 -8.17
N GLU A 504 -4.96 -14.19 -9.23
CA GLU A 504 -5.28 -14.76 -10.56
C GLU A 504 -5.07 -16.28 -10.63
N THR A 505 -4.16 -16.88 -9.86
CA THR A 505 -3.94 -18.33 -9.80
C THR A 505 -5.05 -19.01 -9.00
N LYS A 506 -5.51 -18.42 -7.89
CA LYS A 506 -6.68 -18.95 -7.16
C LYS A 506 -7.93 -18.89 -8.03
N HIS A 507 -8.12 -17.85 -8.86
CA HIS A 507 -9.28 -17.73 -9.76
C HIS A 507 -9.15 -18.52 -11.07
N ALA A 508 -7.97 -18.56 -11.71
CA ALA A 508 -7.75 -19.32 -12.94
C ALA A 508 -7.63 -20.84 -12.68
N ALA A 509 -7.06 -21.26 -11.55
CA ALA A 509 -7.02 -22.66 -11.16
C ALA A 509 -8.38 -23.19 -10.68
N TYR A 510 -9.22 -22.33 -10.06
CA TYR A 510 -10.63 -22.65 -9.80
C TYR A 510 -11.45 -22.68 -11.10
N GLY A 511 -11.21 -21.74 -12.01
CA GLY A 511 -12.01 -21.53 -13.23
C GLY A 511 -11.75 -22.50 -14.37
N ALA A 512 -10.60 -23.17 -14.43
CA ALA A 512 -10.26 -24.06 -15.55
C ALA A 512 -10.55 -25.56 -15.30
N LYS A 513 -11.24 -25.92 -14.20
CA LYS A 513 -11.32 -27.32 -13.69
C LYS A 513 -9.98 -28.07 -13.68
N MET A 514 -8.86 -27.36 -13.57
CA MET A 514 -7.55 -28.00 -13.58
C MET A 514 -7.15 -28.46 -12.19
N TYR A 515 -8.00 -29.30 -11.59
CA TYR A 515 -7.47 -30.48 -10.92
C TYR A 515 -6.92 -31.42 -12.01
N SER A 516 -5.77 -31.06 -12.60
CA SER A 516 -4.77 -32.14 -12.67
C SER A 516 -4.55 -32.49 -11.19
N LYS A 517 -4.57 -33.76 -10.82
CA LYS A 517 -4.57 -34.26 -9.43
C LYS A 517 -3.35 -33.83 -8.57
N ASP A 518 -2.67 -32.75 -8.92
CA ASP A 518 -1.49 -32.23 -8.29
C ASP A 518 -1.45 -30.69 -8.39
N ALA A 519 -1.56 -30.00 -7.25
CA ALA A 519 -1.28 -28.56 -7.10
C ALA A 519 0.17 -28.16 -7.45
N THR A 520 0.96 -29.10 -7.96
CA THR A 520 2.40 -28.99 -8.17
C THR A 520 2.76 -28.31 -9.49
N MET A 521 1.82 -28.11 -10.42
CA MET A 521 2.09 -27.51 -11.75
C MET A 521 1.84 -26.00 -11.87
N ALA A 522 1.24 -25.35 -10.87
CA ALA A 522 0.81 -23.95 -10.95
C ALA A 522 1.94 -22.99 -11.39
N TRP A 523 3.16 -23.18 -10.85
CA TRP A 523 4.33 -22.36 -11.19
C TRP A 523 4.77 -22.50 -12.67
N ALA A 524 4.54 -23.66 -13.28
CA ALA A 524 4.90 -23.91 -14.67
C ALA A 524 3.87 -23.29 -15.62
N ILE A 525 2.57 -23.37 -15.29
CA ILE A 525 1.48 -22.72 -16.04
C ILE A 525 1.70 -21.21 -16.07
N VAL A 526 2.07 -20.63 -14.94
CA VAL A 526 2.46 -19.22 -14.83
C VAL A 526 3.63 -18.87 -15.76
N ALA A 527 4.65 -19.73 -15.83
CA ALA A 527 5.80 -19.50 -16.70
C ALA A 527 5.44 -19.57 -18.20
N LEU A 528 4.43 -20.38 -18.56
CA LEU A 528 3.86 -20.46 -19.90
C LEU A 528 3.11 -19.19 -20.28
N ILE A 529 2.26 -18.67 -19.38
CA ILE A 529 1.51 -17.42 -19.60
C ILE A 529 2.48 -16.24 -19.75
N GLY A 530 3.50 -16.15 -18.88
CA GLY A 530 4.55 -15.14 -19.00
C GLY A 530 5.41 -15.22 -20.27
N ALA A 531 5.33 -16.32 -21.03
CA ALA A 531 5.97 -16.43 -22.34
C ALA A 531 5.14 -15.80 -23.47
N GLY A 532 3.86 -15.50 -23.25
CA GLY A 532 2.94 -14.90 -24.21
C GLY A 532 2.11 -15.90 -25.02
N LEU A 533 1.88 -17.11 -24.48
CA LEU A 533 1.03 -18.13 -25.12
C LEU A 533 -0.46 -17.77 -25.01
N ASP A 534 -1.20 -17.96 -26.11
CA ASP A 534 -2.67 -17.94 -26.10
C ASP A 534 -3.26 -19.23 -25.48
N ALA A 535 -4.58 -19.29 -25.33
CA ALA A 535 -5.25 -20.42 -24.67
C ALA A 535 -5.01 -21.77 -25.39
N ALA A 536 -4.91 -21.78 -26.73
CA ALA A 536 -4.68 -23.00 -27.51
C ALA A 536 -3.22 -23.48 -27.40
N GLY A 537 -2.28 -22.53 -27.45
CA GLY A 537 -0.86 -22.76 -27.21
C GLY A 537 -0.58 -23.21 -25.77
N LEU A 538 -1.30 -22.65 -24.80
CA LEU A 538 -1.19 -23.02 -23.38
C LEU A 538 -1.60 -24.48 -23.15
N LYS A 539 -2.74 -24.91 -23.70
CA LYS A 539 -3.22 -26.30 -23.58
C LYS A 539 -2.21 -27.30 -24.16
N THR A 540 -1.63 -26.97 -25.32
CA THR A 540 -0.65 -27.82 -26.01
C THR A 540 0.69 -27.87 -25.27
N ALA A 541 1.15 -26.73 -24.77
CA ALA A 541 2.38 -26.63 -23.99
C ALA A 541 2.27 -27.38 -22.66
N ILE A 542 1.15 -27.24 -21.93
CA ILE A 542 0.89 -27.97 -20.66
C ILE A 542 0.96 -29.48 -20.88
N LYS A 543 0.26 -29.99 -21.91
CA LYS A 543 0.30 -31.42 -22.25
C LYS A 543 1.73 -31.90 -22.52
N SER A 544 2.52 -31.08 -23.21
CA SER A 544 3.90 -31.40 -23.58
C SER A 544 4.86 -31.40 -22.39
N ILE A 545 4.73 -30.47 -21.44
CA ILE A 545 5.66 -30.36 -20.29
C ILE A 545 5.28 -31.16 -19.05
N SER A 546 4.03 -31.61 -18.96
CA SER A 546 3.45 -32.24 -17.78
C SER A 546 4.36 -33.28 -17.12
N SER A 547 4.88 -34.24 -17.91
CA SER A 547 5.78 -35.29 -17.42
C SER A 547 7.11 -34.74 -16.89
N ALA A 548 7.71 -33.77 -17.57
CA ALA A 548 8.97 -33.15 -17.16
C ALA A 548 8.80 -32.34 -15.87
N VAL A 549 7.71 -31.60 -15.75
CA VAL A 549 7.34 -30.80 -14.58
C VAL A 549 7.04 -31.70 -13.38
N HIS A 550 6.31 -32.80 -13.57
CA HIS A 550 6.08 -33.79 -12.50
C HIS A 550 7.38 -34.46 -12.03
N ALA A 551 8.26 -34.87 -12.96
CA ALA A 551 9.56 -35.42 -12.61
C ALA A 551 10.41 -34.41 -11.81
N PHE A 552 10.37 -33.13 -12.19
CA PHE A 552 11.01 -32.07 -11.42
C PHE A 552 10.40 -31.91 -10.03
N ASN A 553 9.06 -31.87 -9.92
CA ASN A 553 8.40 -31.70 -8.62
C ASN A 553 8.70 -32.84 -7.64
N LYS A 554 8.95 -34.05 -8.14
CA LYS A 554 9.37 -35.20 -7.32
C LYS A 554 10.84 -35.15 -6.90
N THR A 555 11.72 -34.55 -7.70
CA THR A 555 13.18 -34.70 -7.54
C THR A 555 13.93 -33.41 -7.23
N GLY A 556 13.33 -32.25 -7.46
CA GLY A 556 14.00 -30.95 -7.41
C GLY A 556 15.11 -30.76 -8.46
N ASN A 557 15.33 -31.72 -9.38
CA ASN A 557 16.48 -31.72 -10.27
C ASN A 557 16.24 -30.83 -11.51
N VAL A 558 16.73 -29.59 -11.43
CA VAL A 558 16.63 -28.59 -12.50
C VAL A 558 17.33 -29.05 -13.79
N ALA A 559 18.49 -29.69 -13.70
CA ALA A 559 19.24 -30.13 -14.89
C ALA A 559 18.46 -31.19 -15.68
N ARG A 560 17.78 -32.10 -14.97
CA ARG A 560 16.90 -33.11 -15.58
C ARG A 560 15.69 -32.45 -16.24
N LEU A 561 15.09 -31.44 -15.60
CA LEU A 561 14.00 -30.67 -16.19
C LEU A 561 14.45 -29.97 -17.49
N GLU A 562 15.56 -29.26 -17.45
CA GLU A 562 16.10 -28.55 -18.62
C GLU A 562 16.39 -29.50 -19.79
N LYS A 563 16.99 -30.66 -19.51
CA LYS A 563 17.25 -31.70 -20.52
C LYS A 563 15.94 -32.28 -21.10
N SER A 564 14.92 -32.48 -20.27
CA SER A 564 13.62 -32.97 -20.71
C SER A 564 12.87 -31.92 -21.55
N LEU A 565 12.95 -30.64 -21.19
CA LEU A 565 12.35 -29.55 -21.96
C LEU A 565 13.02 -29.38 -23.33
N LYS A 566 14.36 -29.45 -23.41
CA LYS A 566 15.10 -29.38 -24.68
C LYS A 566 14.76 -30.49 -25.69
N ARG A 567 14.23 -31.62 -25.21
CA ARG A 567 13.78 -32.74 -26.06
C ARG A 567 12.39 -32.52 -26.65
N LEU A 568 11.62 -31.54 -26.14
CA LEU A 568 10.29 -31.23 -26.61
C LEU A 568 10.39 -30.22 -27.76
N LYS A 569 10.34 -30.72 -29.01
CA LYS A 569 10.30 -29.88 -30.22
C LYS A 569 9.06 -28.99 -30.30
N SER A 570 8.02 -29.27 -29.52
CA SER A 570 6.74 -28.55 -29.48
C SER A 570 6.77 -27.25 -28.67
N ILE A 571 7.92 -26.86 -28.11
CA ILE A 571 8.02 -25.74 -27.18
C ILE A 571 9.23 -24.88 -27.53
N ASP A 572 8.99 -23.58 -27.76
CA ASP A 572 10.05 -22.64 -28.10
C ASP A 572 11.04 -22.42 -26.93
N ASP A 573 12.25 -21.96 -27.27
CA ASP A 573 13.33 -21.75 -26.31
C ASP A 573 13.00 -20.69 -25.23
N LYS A 574 12.15 -19.72 -25.54
CA LYS A 574 11.73 -18.67 -24.59
C LYS A 574 10.84 -19.29 -23.50
N ILE A 575 9.91 -20.17 -23.87
CA ILE A 575 9.10 -20.93 -22.93
C ILE A 575 9.98 -21.85 -22.07
N GLN A 576 10.90 -22.59 -22.69
CA GLN A 576 11.82 -23.46 -21.94
C GLN A 576 12.63 -22.68 -20.90
N ARG A 577 13.19 -21.52 -21.29
CA ARG A 577 13.92 -20.64 -20.36
C ARG A 577 13.07 -20.14 -19.19
N ASN A 578 11.82 -19.77 -19.45
CA ASN A 578 10.90 -19.31 -18.41
C ASN A 578 10.56 -20.43 -17.40
N ILE A 579 10.29 -21.64 -17.89
CA ILE A 579 10.03 -22.80 -17.04
C ILE A 579 11.28 -23.15 -16.22
N VAL A 580 12.47 -23.20 -16.82
CA VAL A 580 13.73 -23.50 -16.11
C VAL A 580 14.02 -22.43 -15.05
N ARG A 581 13.76 -21.15 -15.34
CA ARG A 581 13.92 -20.06 -14.37
C ARG A 581 13.01 -20.26 -13.15
N ALA A 582 11.72 -20.54 -13.39
CA ALA A 582 10.76 -20.79 -12.31
C ALA A 582 11.12 -22.06 -11.51
N ALA A 583 11.61 -23.10 -12.18
CA ALA A 583 12.08 -24.32 -11.54
C ALA A 583 13.33 -24.10 -10.68
N LYS A 584 14.30 -23.28 -11.11
CA LYS A 584 15.48 -22.92 -10.28
C LYS A 584 15.07 -22.27 -8.96
N LEU A 585 14.09 -21.36 -9.02
CA LEU A 585 13.55 -20.71 -7.82
C LEU A 585 12.85 -21.72 -6.90
N ARG A 586 12.08 -22.64 -7.47
CA ARG A 586 11.41 -23.70 -6.72
C ARG A 586 12.38 -24.73 -6.13
N ALA A 587 13.42 -25.11 -6.85
CA ALA A 587 14.45 -26.04 -6.36
C ALA A 587 15.21 -25.45 -5.17
N LYS A 588 15.51 -24.15 -5.18
CA LYS A 588 16.07 -23.45 -4.00
C LYS A 588 15.13 -23.56 -2.80
N LYS A 589 13.83 -23.33 -2.98
CA LYS A 589 12.81 -23.48 -1.93
C LYS A 589 12.70 -24.93 -1.42
N LEU A 590 12.71 -25.93 -2.31
CA LEU A 590 12.63 -27.34 -1.94
C LEU A 590 13.92 -27.83 -1.25
N ALA A 591 15.10 -27.36 -1.67
CA ALA A 591 16.36 -27.66 -1.00
C ALA A 591 16.42 -27.06 0.40
N LEU A 592 15.88 -25.85 0.58
CA LEU A 592 15.72 -25.24 1.91
C LEU A 592 14.78 -26.09 2.78
N LEU A 593 13.62 -26.51 2.27
CA LEU A 593 12.67 -27.37 2.99
C LEU A 593 13.18 -28.80 3.25
N GLY A 594 13.97 -29.37 2.35
CA GLY A 594 14.54 -30.72 2.49
C GLY A 594 15.62 -30.81 3.56
N ARG A 595 16.42 -29.74 3.74
CA ARG A 595 17.38 -29.61 4.84
C ARG A 595 16.71 -29.59 6.22
N PHE A 596 15.45 -29.15 6.30
CA PHE A 596 14.65 -29.20 7.53
C PHE A 596 14.10 -30.59 7.86
N ASN A 597 13.81 -31.42 6.85
CA ASN A 597 13.23 -32.76 7.06
C ASN A 597 14.28 -33.84 7.38
N SER A 598 15.57 -33.59 7.15
CA SER A 598 16.63 -34.62 7.18
C SER A 598 17.74 -34.39 8.23
N SER A 599 17.73 -33.27 8.95
CA SER A 599 18.73 -32.98 9.97
C SER A 599 18.05 -32.41 11.20
N GLY A 600 18.32 -32.96 12.38
CA GLY A 600 17.99 -32.33 13.66
C GLY A 600 18.71 -30.99 13.74
N VAL A 601 18.05 -29.94 13.24
CA VAL A 601 18.66 -28.63 13.03
C VAL A 601 19.03 -28.02 14.40
N VAL A 602 20.32 -27.75 14.58
CA VAL A 602 20.87 -26.99 15.71
C VAL A 602 20.34 -25.57 15.65
N LEU A 603 20.09 -24.96 16.81
CA LEU A 603 19.44 -23.64 16.98
C LEU A 603 20.00 -22.53 16.07
N GLU A 604 21.27 -22.63 15.66
CA GLU A 604 22.00 -21.65 14.84
C GLU A 604 21.54 -21.63 13.37
N ASP A 605 21.27 -22.80 12.77
CA ASP A 605 20.75 -22.89 11.39
C ASP A 605 19.30 -22.40 11.30
N ALA A 606 18.52 -22.60 12.37
CA ALA A 606 17.17 -22.07 12.49
C ALA A 606 17.16 -20.53 12.59
N ILE A 607 18.19 -19.92 13.21
CA ILE A 607 18.33 -18.45 13.32
C ILE A 607 18.63 -17.82 11.96
N ILE A 608 19.51 -18.43 11.16
CA ILE A 608 19.85 -17.95 9.81
C ILE A 608 18.61 -18.02 8.90
N ILE A 609 17.84 -19.11 8.98
CA ILE A 609 16.66 -19.28 8.12
C ILE A 609 15.50 -18.38 8.58
N VAL A 610 15.34 -18.16 9.88
CA VAL A 610 14.39 -17.19 10.46
C VAL A 610 14.70 -15.75 10.01
N GLN A 611 15.98 -15.39 9.88
CA GLN A 611 16.41 -14.09 9.36
C GLN A 611 16.11 -13.92 7.86
N GLU A 612 16.20 -14.98 7.05
CA GLU A 612 15.90 -14.93 5.61
C GLU A 612 14.39 -14.88 5.30
N ILE A 613 13.53 -15.49 6.13
CA ILE A 613 12.08 -15.59 5.87
C ILE A 613 11.20 -14.61 6.68
N GLY A 614 11.77 -13.88 7.65
CA GLY A 614 11.09 -12.79 8.35
C GLY A 614 9.95 -13.20 9.29
N ILE A 615 10.00 -14.40 9.86
CA ILE A 615 9.03 -14.91 10.86
C ILE A 615 9.69 -14.87 12.25
N THR A 616 8.96 -14.58 13.33
CA THR A 616 9.56 -14.64 14.68
C THR A 616 9.82 -16.10 15.10
N VAL A 617 10.94 -16.35 15.79
CA VAL A 617 11.33 -17.69 16.29
C VAL A 617 10.19 -18.36 17.07
N GLU A 618 9.48 -17.60 17.90
CA GLU A 618 8.33 -18.07 18.67
C GLU A 618 7.16 -18.56 17.80
N LYS A 619 6.82 -17.83 16.73
CA LYS A 619 5.74 -18.18 15.80
C LYS A 619 6.15 -19.38 14.94
N PHE A 620 7.44 -19.50 14.65
CA PHE A 620 8.03 -20.66 13.97
C PHE A 620 8.00 -21.92 14.85
N VAL A 621 8.39 -21.80 16.13
CA VAL A 621 8.34 -22.89 17.12
C VAL A 621 6.89 -23.36 17.36
N LEU A 622 5.94 -22.43 17.52
CA LEU A 622 4.52 -22.78 17.69
C LEU A 622 3.93 -23.51 16.47
N ASN A 623 4.31 -23.10 15.26
CA ASN A 623 3.89 -23.78 14.03
C ASN A 623 4.52 -25.18 13.90
N MET A 624 5.78 -25.35 14.33
CA MET A 624 6.45 -26.65 14.38
C MET A 624 5.79 -27.60 15.39
N GLN A 625 5.46 -27.10 16.57
CA GLN A 625 4.77 -27.86 17.61
C GLN A 625 3.36 -28.26 17.16
N ALA A 626 2.59 -27.33 16.56
CA ALA A 626 1.26 -27.63 16.01
C ALA A 626 1.32 -28.75 14.95
N THR A 627 2.28 -28.71 14.03
CA THR A 627 2.46 -29.74 12.98
C THR A 627 2.80 -31.11 13.59
N THR A 628 3.60 -31.13 14.66
CA THR A 628 3.95 -32.37 15.38
C THR A 628 2.73 -32.93 16.13
N THR A 629 1.90 -32.06 16.70
CA THR A 629 0.64 -32.43 17.36
C THR A 629 -0.36 -33.02 16.37
N ILE A 630 -0.53 -32.45 15.17
CA ILE A 630 -1.42 -32.98 14.11
C ILE A 630 -1.05 -34.42 13.75
N LYS A 631 0.25 -34.72 13.61
CA LYS A 631 0.72 -36.09 13.33
C LYS A 631 0.46 -37.05 14.49
N LYS A 632 0.64 -36.60 15.74
CA LYS A 632 0.35 -37.42 16.94
C LYS A 632 -1.15 -37.70 17.12
N LEU A 633 -2.02 -36.89 16.52
CA LEU A 633 -3.46 -37.09 16.51
C LEU A 633 -3.96 -38.01 15.37
N GLY A 634 -3.07 -38.53 14.52
CA GLY A 634 -3.42 -39.51 13.48
C GLY A 634 -4.17 -38.92 12.27
N LEU A 635 -4.15 -37.60 12.09
CA LEU A 635 -4.95 -36.90 11.09
C LEU A 635 -4.25 -36.87 9.71
N SER A 636 -5.04 -36.92 8.63
CA SER A 636 -4.53 -36.96 7.26
C SER A 636 -4.12 -35.58 6.73
N ASN A 637 -3.26 -35.53 5.71
CA ASN A 637 -2.77 -34.27 5.13
C ASN A 637 -3.87 -33.38 4.53
N GLY A 638 -5.05 -33.93 4.22
CA GLY A 638 -6.19 -33.19 3.67
C GLY A 638 -6.97 -32.37 4.70
N GLU A 639 -6.80 -32.69 5.99
CA GLU A 639 -7.58 -32.10 7.09
C GLU A 639 -6.80 -31.02 7.85
N ILE A 640 -5.54 -30.79 7.47
CA ILE A 640 -4.58 -29.92 8.17
C ILE A 640 -5.11 -28.49 8.35
N ALA A 641 -5.81 -27.93 7.36
CA ALA A 641 -6.31 -26.56 7.44
C ALA A 641 -7.41 -26.38 8.50
N ASP A 642 -8.29 -27.37 8.63
CA ASP A 642 -9.43 -27.34 9.55
C ASP A 642 -8.99 -27.60 11.01
N PHE A 643 -7.93 -28.40 11.20
CA PHE A 643 -7.39 -28.73 12.52
C PHE A 643 -6.22 -27.86 12.98
N TYR A 644 -5.72 -26.96 12.13
CA TYR A 644 -4.59 -26.10 12.45
C TYR A 644 -4.81 -25.22 13.70
N PRO A 645 -5.98 -24.58 13.89
CA PRO A 645 -6.20 -23.75 15.08
C PRO A 645 -6.27 -24.59 16.36
N LEU A 646 -6.84 -25.81 16.29
CA LEU A 646 -6.88 -26.74 17.41
C LEU A 646 -5.49 -27.22 17.81
N ALA A 647 -4.70 -27.65 16.83
CA ALA A 647 -3.32 -28.08 17.05
C ALA A 647 -2.43 -26.96 17.59
N LYS A 648 -2.69 -25.72 17.19
CA LYS A 648 -2.00 -24.53 17.72
C LYS A 648 -2.35 -24.29 19.19
N GLU A 649 -3.60 -24.48 19.61
CA GLU A 649 -3.96 -24.35 21.04
C GLU A 649 -3.41 -25.48 21.90
N ILE A 650 -3.44 -26.72 21.40
CA ILE A 650 -2.78 -27.84 22.09
C ILE A 650 -1.26 -27.60 22.17
N ALA A 651 -0.65 -27.03 21.13
CA ALA A 651 0.77 -26.71 21.11
C ALA A 651 1.17 -25.62 22.11
N LYS A 652 0.27 -24.69 22.48
CA LYS A 652 0.53 -23.69 23.52
C LYS A 652 0.72 -24.30 24.90
N ASN A 653 -0.03 -25.36 25.24
CA ASN A 653 0.12 -26.11 26.49
C ASN A 653 -0.28 -27.58 26.32
N PRO A 654 0.66 -28.46 25.90
CA PRO A 654 0.39 -29.87 25.62
C PRO A 654 -0.07 -30.70 26.82
N ASN A 655 0.13 -30.19 28.04
CA ASN A 655 -0.21 -30.87 29.29
C ASN A 655 -1.51 -30.32 29.93
N SER A 656 -2.20 -29.38 29.27
CA SER A 656 -3.48 -28.87 29.76
C SER A 656 -4.55 -29.96 29.84
N GLU A 657 -5.50 -29.82 30.77
CA GLU A 657 -6.65 -30.73 30.87
C GLU A 657 -7.43 -30.80 29.55
N PHE A 658 -7.50 -29.70 28.80
CA PHE A 658 -8.03 -29.66 27.45
C PHE A 658 -7.27 -30.56 26.46
N ALA A 659 -5.94 -30.46 26.43
CA ALA A 659 -5.09 -31.29 25.57
C ALA A 659 -5.19 -32.79 25.94
N LYS A 660 -5.34 -33.11 27.23
CA LYS A 660 -5.58 -34.47 27.71
C LYS A 660 -6.97 -34.99 27.31
N ALA A 661 -8.01 -34.17 27.49
CA ALA A 661 -9.40 -34.52 27.17
C ALA A 661 -9.61 -34.80 25.67
N ILE A 662 -8.94 -34.05 24.79
CA ILE A 662 -9.00 -34.28 23.34
C ILE A 662 -8.22 -35.53 22.92
N LYS A 663 -7.15 -35.86 23.65
CA LYS A 663 -6.30 -37.03 23.37
C LYS A 663 -7.01 -38.31 23.83
N GLY A 664 -7.91 -38.83 22.98
CA GLY A 664 -8.66 -40.06 23.21
C GLY A 664 -10.16 -39.96 22.97
N ASN A 665 -10.66 -38.77 22.58
CA ASN A 665 -12.09 -38.53 22.39
C ASN A 665 -12.38 -37.91 21.02
N PRO A 666 -12.63 -38.74 19.98
CA PRO A 666 -12.95 -38.26 18.63
C PRO A 666 -14.19 -37.37 18.58
N GLY A 667 -15.18 -37.61 19.45
CA GLY A 667 -16.41 -36.81 19.52
C GLY A 667 -16.17 -35.36 19.92
N LEU A 668 -15.19 -35.11 20.82
CA LEU A 668 -14.78 -33.75 21.18
C LEU A 668 -14.06 -33.01 20.05
N VAL A 669 -13.36 -33.74 19.19
CA VAL A 669 -12.68 -33.18 18.01
C VAL A 669 -13.70 -32.70 16.97
N ASP A 670 -14.73 -33.52 16.71
CA ASP A 670 -15.82 -33.17 15.80
C ASP A 670 -16.68 -32.03 16.35
N ALA A 671 -16.99 -32.05 17.65
CA ALA A 671 -17.75 -30.99 18.29
C ALA A 671 -16.99 -29.66 18.32
N TRP A 672 -15.66 -29.69 18.54
CA TRP A 672 -14.82 -28.49 18.45
C TRP A 672 -14.87 -27.88 17.04
N LEU A 673 -14.82 -28.70 15.98
CA LEU A 673 -14.92 -28.22 14.61
C LEU A 673 -16.26 -27.52 14.33
N VAL A 674 -17.36 -28.11 14.78
CA VAL A 674 -18.72 -27.54 14.62
C VAL A 674 -18.83 -26.22 15.40
N LEU A 675 -18.32 -26.17 16.64
CA LEU A 675 -18.40 -25.01 17.50
C LEU A 675 -17.46 -23.87 17.05
N HIS A 676 -16.27 -24.20 16.58
CA HIS A 676 -15.31 -23.24 16.04
C HIS A 676 -15.79 -22.62 14.72
N LYS A 677 -16.36 -23.42 13.80
CA LYS A 677 -16.98 -22.92 12.55
C LYS A 677 -18.17 -21.99 12.81
N ASN A 678 -18.83 -22.13 13.96
CA ASN A 678 -19.96 -21.30 14.40
C ASN A 678 -19.60 -20.19 15.41
N GLY A 679 -18.30 -19.92 15.62
CA GLY A 679 -17.81 -18.80 16.42
C GLY A 679 -17.98 -18.93 17.94
N ALA A 680 -18.23 -20.14 18.45
CA ALA A 680 -18.34 -20.36 19.89
C ALA A 680 -16.96 -20.36 20.57
N GLU A 681 -16.64 -19.30 21.31
CA GLU A 681 -15.40 -19.18 22.12
C GLU A 681 -15.48 -20.00 23.43
N SER A 682 -16.67 -20.44 23.83
CA SER A 682 -16.96 -21.11 25.11
C SER A 682 -16.68 -22.62 25.15
N PHE A 683 -16.09 -23.21 24.09
CA PHE A 683 -15.86 -24.67 24.06
C PHE A 683 -14.95 -25.16 25.18
N ILE A 684 -13.96 -24.36 25.58
CA ILE A 684 -13.06 -24.71 26.69
C ILE A 684 -13.86 -24.84 27.99
N ASP A 685 -14.76 -23.89 28.27
CA ASP A 685 -15.60 -23.91 29.47
C ASP A 685 -16.62 -25.06 29.44
N ILE A 686 -17.17 -25.38 28.26
CA ILE A 686 -18.08 -26.51 28.08
C ILE A 686 -17.33 -27.83 28.31
N SER A 687 -16.17 -28.02 27.69
CA SER A 687 -15.36 -29.23 27.85
C SER A 687 -14.93 -29.46 29.30
N LYS A 688 -14.62 -28.38 30.03
CA LYS A 688 -14.27 -28.42 31.44
C LYS A 688 -15.46 -28.85 32.30
N LYS A 689 -16.63 -28.25 32.11
CA LYS A 689 -17.86 -28.63 32.85
C LYS A 689 -18.26 -30.08 32.61
N LEU A 690 -18.18 -30.54 31.36
CA LEU A 690 -18.48 -31.94 31.02
C LEU A 690 -17.53 -32.91 31.69
N SER A 691 -16.23 -32.56 31.72
CA SER A 691 -15.24 -33.35 32.44
C SER A 691 -15.47 -33.36 33.96
N GLU A 692 -15.92 -32.24 34.55
CA GLU A 692 -16.25 -32.14 35.98
C GLU A 692 -17.48 -33.00 36.33
N GLU A 693 -18.44 -33.14 35.42
CA GLU A 693 -19.65 -33.95 35.59
C GLU A 693 -19.49 -35.41 35.13
N GLY A 694 -18.30 -35.81 34.66
CA GLY A 694 -18.05 -37.16 34.13
C GLY A 694 -18.80 -37.46 32.82
N LEU A 695 -19.27 -36.42 32.12
CA LEU A 695 -20.05 -36.50 30.90
C LEU A 695 -19.14 -36.43 29.66
N ILE A 696 -19.46 -37.22 28.65
CA ILE A 696 -18.77 -37.21 27.37
C ILE A 696 -19.69 -36.59 26.33
N LEU A 697 -19.25 -35.50 25.71
CA LEU A 697 -19.95 -34.91 24.56
C LEU A 697 -19.91 -35.92 23.41
N GLY A 698 -21.10 -36.40 23.03
CA GLY A 698 -21.33 -37.33 21.95
C GLY A 698 -21.54 -36.64 20.60
N LYS A 699 -22.18 -37.37 19.70
CA LYS A 699 -22.39 -36.94 18.30
C LYS A 699 -23.23 -35.66 18.23
N PHE A 700 -22.86 -34.76 17.32
CA PHE A 700 -23.74 -33.65 16.94
C PHE A 700 -25.06 -34.18 16.38
N LEU A 701 -26.17 -33.72 16.95
CA LEU A 701 -27.52 -34.20 16.60
C LEU A 701 -28.21 -33.25 15.63
N ASP A 702 -28.31 -31.96 15.98
CA ASP A 702 -29.02 -30.97 15.16
C ASP A 702 -28.66 -29.51 15.50
N GLU A 703 -29.09 -28.57 14.66
CA GLU A 703 -28.90 -27.13 14.80
C GLU A 703 -30.24 -26.39 14.86
N GLY A 704 -30.52 -25.75 16.00
CA GLY A 704 -31.63 -24.81 16.13
C GLY A 704 -31.24 -23.39 15.70
N GLY A 705 -32.21 -22.51 15.52
CA GLY A 705 -31.97 -21.11 15.12
C GLY A 705 -30.93 -20.38 15.98
N ASN A 706 -30.88 -20.70 17.28
CA ASN A 706 -29.99 -20.06 18.25
C ASN A 706 -28.98 -21.02 18.92
N LYS A 707 -29.01 -22.33 18.65
CA LYS A 707 -28.22 -23.32 19.39
C LYS A 707 -27.74 -24.51 18.55
N LEU A 708 -26.75 -25.23 19.06
CA LEU A 708 -26.20 -26.47 18.51
C LEU A 708 -26.45 -27.59 19.53
N VAL A 709 -26.99 -28.73 19.11
CA VAL A 709 -27.38 -29.84 19.99
C VAL A 709 -26.44 -31.02 19.79
N PHE A 710 -25.91 -31.56 20.90
CA PHE A 710 -25.03 -32.71 20.93
C PHE A 710 -25.60 -33.78 21.85
N ALA A 711 -25.42 -35.05 21.51
CA ALA A 711 -25.74 -36.15 22.42
C ALA A 711 -24.79 -36.14 23.63
N VAL A 712 -25.22 -36.68 24.77
CA VAL A 712 -24.39 -36.96 25.93
C VAL A 712 -24.89 -38.28 26.53
N GLY A 713 -24.15 -39.37 26.31
CA GLY A 713 -24.66 -40.71 26.62
C GLY A 713 -25.78 -41.15 25.67
N ASP A 714 -26.58 -42.14 26.09
CA ASP A 714 -27.61 -42.76 25.26
C ASP A 714 -28.96 -42.03 25.32
N ASP A 715 -29.19 -41.22 26.36
CA ASP A 715 -30.50 -40.64 26.70
C ASP A 715 -30.49 -39.11 26.94
N LYS A 716 -29.34 -38.43 26.91
CA LYS A 716 -29.25 -36.98 27.18
C LYS A 716 -28.71 -36.19 26.00
N VAL A 717 -29.02 -34.90 26.00
CA VAL A 717 -28.51 -33.94 25.02
C VAL A 717 -28.04 -32.66 25.69
N ILE A 718 -27.08 -31.97 25.06
CA ILE A 718 -26.63 -30.65 25.46
C ILE A 718 -26.80 -29.67 24.31
N ALA A 719 -27.43 -28.54 24.63
CA ALA A 719 -27.61 -27.41 23.74
C ALA A 719 -26.59 -26.30 24.04
N VAL A 720 -25.86 -25.88 23.01
CA VAL A 720 -24.86 -24.80 23.08
C VAL A 720 -25.34 -23.59 22.28
N LEU A 721 -25.48 -22.43 22.91
CA LEU A 721 -25.88 -21.19 22.22
C LEU A 721 -24.83 -20.75 21.20
N LYS A 722 -25.32 -20.29 20.05
CA LYS A 722 -24.49 -19.63 19.02
C LYS A 722 -24.02 -18.26 19.49
N LYS A 723 -22.87 -17.82 18.97
CA LYS A 723 -22.28 -16.51 19.32
C LYS A 723 -23.28 -15.37 19.10
N GLY A 724 -23.40 -14.48 20.08
CA GLY A 724 -24.25 -13.28 20.02
C GLY A 724 -25.74 -13.54 20.26
N LYS A 725 -26.14 -14.76 20.63
CA LYS A 725 -27.52 -15.06 21.03
C LYS A 725 -27.72 -14.87 22.53
N PRO A 726 -28.87 -14.34 22.97
CA PRO A 726 -29.07 -13.99 24.36
C PRO A 726 -29.33 -15.25 25.21
N SER A 727 -28.85 -15.27 26.45
CA SER A 727 -28.91 -16.45 27.33
C SER A 727 -30.33 -16.86 27.71
N ASN A 728 -31.28 -15.92 27.73
CA ASN A 728 -32.70 -16.18 27.98
C ASN A 728 -33.37 -17.04 26.88
N ALA A 729 -32.79 -17.12 25.68
CA ALA A 729 -33.34 -17.92 24.58
C ALA A 729 -33.38 -19.43 24.92
N ILE A 730 -32.49 -19.93 25.78
CA ILE A 730 -32.56 -21.31 26.27
C ILE A 730 -33.77 -21.46 27.19
N GLN A 731 -33.98 -20.53 28.12
CA GLN A 731 -35.07 -20.61 29.10
C GLN A 731 -36.44 -20.52 28.43
N GLU A 732 -36.59 -19.66 27.43
CA GLU A 732 -37.82 -19.55 26.63
C GLU A 732 -38.15 -20.87 25.93
N GLU A 733 -37.14 -21.58 25.43
CA GLU A 733 -37.32 -22.84 24.74
C GLU A 733 -37.58 -24.01 25.70
N LEU A 734 -36.93 -24.05 26.86
CA LEU A 734 -37.25 -24.99 27.94
C LEU A 734 -38.69 -24.80 28.43
N ASN A 735 -39.14 -23.55 28.56
CA ASN A 735 -40.53 -23.25 28.91
C ASN A 735 -41.50 -23.74 27.83
N LEU A 736 -41.15 -23.58 26.54
CA LEU A 736 -41.96 -24.11 25.44
C LEU A 736 -42.02 -25.64 25.44
N LEU A 737 -40.89 -26.33 25.64
CA LEU A 737 -40.87 -27.79 25.73
C LEU A 737 -41.69 -28.28 26.92
N LYS A 738 -41.62 -27.58 28.06
CA LYS A 738 -42.46 -27.88 29.22
C LYS A 738 -43.95 -27.71 28.91
N ILE A 739 -44.33 -26.61 28.24
CA ILE A 739 -45.71 -26.40 27.78
C ILE A 739 -46.16 -27.53 26.85
N LEU A 740 -45.33 -27.94 25.89
CA LEU A 740 -45.65 -29.03 24.97
C LEU A 740 -45.82 -30.36 25.73
N SER A 741 -44.94 -30.66 26.68
CA SER A 741 -45.03 -31.83 27.55
C SER A 741 -46.30 -31.84 28.41
N ASP A 742 -46.62 -30.71 29.05
CA ASP A 742 -47.81 -30.54 29.88
C ASP A 742 -49.11 -30.71 29.08
N ASN A 743 -49.06 -30.51 27.75
CA ASN A 743 -50.17 -30.73 26.82
C ASN A 743 -50.16 -32.12 26.17
N GLY A 744 -49.34 -33.06 26.67
CA GLY A 744 -49.29 -34.44 26.17
C GLY A 744 -48.68 -34.59 24.77
N LEU A 745 -47.97 -33.57 24.28
CA LEU A 745 -47.27 -33.63 23.00
C LEU A 745 -45.89 -34.29 23.19
N PRO A 746 -45.44 -35.11 22.22
CA PRO A 746 -44.15 -35.78 22.32
C PRO A 746 -43.03 -34.74 22.36
N THR A 747 -42.29 -34.75 23.46
CA THR A 747 -41.08 -33.95 23.67
C THR A 747 -39.95 -34.87 24.12
N THR A 748 -38.71 -34.46 23.90
CA THR A 748 -37.54 -35.11 24.52
C THR A 748 -37.54 -34.78 26.02
N GLU A 749 -37.24 -35.74 26.90
CA GLU A 749 -37.06 -35.48 28.34
C GLU A 749 -36.08 -34.30 28.54
N ILE A 750 -36.49 -33.34 29.36
CA ILE A 750 -35.78 -32.08 29.61
C ILE A 750 -34.72 -32.27 30.70
#